data_AF-A0A2I4GQ43-F1
#
_entry.id   AF-A0A2I4GQ43-F1
#
_cell.length_a   1.000
_cell.length_b   1.000
_cell.length_c   1.000
_cell.angle_alpha   90.00
_cell.angle_beta   90.00
_cell.angle_gamma   90.00
#
_symmetry.space_group_name_H-M   'P 1'
#
loop_
_entity.id
_entity.type
_entity.pdbx_description
1 polymer ?
#
loop_
_entity_poly.entity_id
_entity_poly.type
_entity_poly.pdbx_seq_one_letter_code
_entity_poly.pdbx_strand_id
1 'polypeptide(L)'
;MMETGGSSAVAAKKATLTPKAIIYQKFGGEASYNVEEVQEPAEYGCPGLAIPHKGPSLYRCSLQLPGISVVSGTFKKKKDAEQSAAEMAIEKLGIQISTNSLTQQEAWDKLVARVKYLFSNEFLSILHPLSGHLRAALQREGEFNGLVPVSVMAIYDSKLSNLCKFINPKVESNPFLVIPLIMRAATRLSGILATSEGQLWIRRQSPYPPEIMESSISQPSGSPESTLIEAVCIPCSSEKAVETVTLDVSSTGYYLDDISKKLGLTDAANVLISRTVGKTSSETRLYFVAHHLYMLDPSSDPLTAQEALHFERPLNARASYFSGHYIYGDAILASIGYTWKSKDLFYEDVSVQSYYRTLISKIPCGIYKLSREAVLMAELPSAFTTRTNWRGSLPRDILCTFCRQHRLSEPVFSTVTTPIKALSESPACGKKLKVTDSTEEEIEHEKGCARDTVARESVESAVTYQCEVKLFSKCQDLTVECFPKDSFKKQNDSVQNTSLKVLSWLNAYFRDLDMTPEKLNSTANSLEIRFCEKNFFKEFALCRSIHNVYQSETQGAKFLDENHISMLNTLPGQGVFSLNIDGPDSGVCPSNGCLLFISYSVSLVTESGNRKEVIESSNEFEFEIGAGAVIPNLEVVVTQMSIGQSACFKMDMAPKEFVLAAAAAVSARSLSLLSSKSCCLEYSLTLLRVAEPLEDRMEQALFSPPLSKQRVEYAVKHIRESCATTLVDFGCGSGSLLDSLLNYPTTLEKIVGIDISQKSLSRAAKILHSKLSRNTDGNEPITCVKSTILYDGSVTDFDPRLCGFDIGTCLEVIEHMEEDQAFLFGDVVLRSFCPKILIVSTPNYEYNVILQKANLSSQEEDPDEKTHSQSCKFRNHDHKFEWTREQFNRWATDLAAKYNYSVEFSGVGGSGDIEPGFASQIAVFRRMSPPDEDEHLKYTDSAHHHKVIWEWNRSTYSS
;
A
#
# COMPACT_ATOMS: atom_id res chain seq x y z
N MET A 1 48.46 -27.94 5.23
CA MET A 1 48.64 -26.71 6.03
C MET A 1 48.27 -25.53 5.15
N MET A 2 47.06 -25.02 5.33
CA MET A 2 46.63 -23.67 4.93
C MET A 2 45.36 -23.40 5.72
N GLU A 3 45.29 -22.19 6.27
CA GLU A 3 44.72 -21.89 7.56
C GLU A 3 43.19 -21.87 7.59
N THR A 4 42.65 -22.49 8.64
CA THR A 4 41.28 -22.34 9.11
C THR A 4 41.04 -20.92 9.59
N GLY A 5 40.48 -20.06 8.74
CA GLY A 5 39.95 -18.76 9.14
C GLY A 5 38.69 -18.94 10.00
N GLY A 6 38.80 -18.58 11.28
CA GLY A 6 37.70 -18.62 12.24
C GLY A 6 36.51 -17.76 11.79
N SER A 7 35.33 -18.37 11.82
CA SER A 7 34.03 -17.69 11.73
C SER A 7 33.96 -16.58 12.80
N SER A 8 34.06 -15.31 12.37
CA SER A 8 33.77 -14.15 13.20
C SER A 8 32.37 -14.30 13.80
N ALA A 9 32.28 -14.27 15.13
CA ALA A 9 31.02 -14.30 15.86
C ALA A 9 30.16 -13.10 15.42
N VAL A 10 29.10 -13.38 14.66
CA VAL A 10 28.14 -12.38 14.19
C VAL A 10 27.45 -11.77 15.41
N ALA A 11 27.83 -10.55 15.74
CA ALA A 11 27.17 -9.75 16.76
C ALA A 11 25.74 -9.44 16.25
N ALA A 12 24.74 -10.10 16.82
CA ALA A 12 23.33 -9.80 16.60
C ALA A 12 23.09 -8.31 16.91
N LYS A 13 22.83 -7.49 15.88
CA LYS A 13 22.40 -6.11 16.07
C LYS A 13 21.02 -6.12 16.74
N LYS A 14 21.01 -5.73 18.02
CA LYS A 14 19.84 -5.56 18.88
C LYS A 14 18.81 -4.62 18.23
N ALA A 15 17.53 -4.82 18.54
CA ALA A 15 16.54 -3.76 18.42
C ALA A 15 16.99 -2.59 19.31
N THR A 16 17.50 -1.53 18.69
CA THR A 16 17.97 -0.33 19.39
C THR A 16 16.74 0.34 19.99
N LEU A 17 16.66 0.41 21.32
CA LEU A 17 15.57 1.13 21.99
C LEU A 17 15.59 2.57 21.48
N THR A 18 14.44 3.08 21.03
CA THR A 18 14.35 4.48 20.58
C THR A 18 14.76 5.42 21.73
N PRO A 19 15.40 6.56 21.45
CA PRO A 19 15.75 7.56 22.46
C PRO A 19 14.62 7.87 23.45
N LYS A 20 13.39 8.03 22.93
CA LYS A 20 12.19 8.25 23.76
C LYS A 20 11.89 7.11 24.75
N ALA A 21 12.09 5.85 24.34
CA ALA A 21 11.90 4.69 25.21
C ALA A 21 12.95 4.62 26.32
N ILE A 22 14.19 5.04 26.05
CA ILE A 22 15.27 5.10 27.04
C ILE A 22 14.96 6.15 28.12
N ILE A 23 14.53 7.35 27.70
CA ILE A 23 14.11 8.40 28.64
C ILE A 23 12.93 7.93 29.50
N TYR A 24 11.90 7.33 28.88
CA TYR A 24 10.76 6.79 29.61
C TYR A 24 11.16 5.68 30.60
N GLN A 25 12.10 4.80 30.25
CA GLN A 25 12.56 3.75 31.15
C GLN A 25 13.27 4.30 32.39
N LYS A 26 13.95 5.45 32.27
CA LYS A 26 14.75 6.04 33.35
C LYS A 26 13.98 7.05 34.21
N PHE A 27 13.09 7.83 33.61
CA PHE A 27 12.37 8.94 34.26
C PHE A 27 10.85 8.74 34.31
N GLY A 28 10.32 7.74 33.60
CA GLY A 28 8.88 7.40 33.63
C GLY A 28 7.99 8.61 33.28
N GLY A 29 6.99 8.85 34.14
CA GLY A 29 6.04 9.96 34.00
C GLY A 29 6.60 11.34 34.36
N GLU A 30 7.84 11.43 34.82
CA GLU A 30 8.50 12.72 35.15
C GLU A 30 9.04 13.43 33.90
N ALA A 31 9.01 12.78 32.73
CA ALA A 31 9.40 13.34 31.45
C ALA A 31 8.21 13.99 30.72
N SER A 32 8.26 15.31 30.53
CA SER A 32 7.21 16.05 29.82
C SER A 32 7.69 16.55 28.45
N TYR A 33 7.00 16.13 27.38
CA TYR A 33 7.25 16.54 26.00
C TYR A 33 6.23 17.59 25.57
N ASN A 34 6.67 18.82 25.33
CA ASN A 34 5.83 19.91 24.83
C ASN A 34 6.20 20.20 23.37
N VAL A 35 5.31 19.87 22.44
CA VAL A 35 5.51 20.10 21.00
C VAL A 35 4.84 21.40 20.58
N GLU A 36 5.65 22.33 20.10
CA GLU A 36 5.25 23.63 19.58
C GLU A 36 5.32 23.63 18.05
N GLU A 37 4.31 24.24 17.43
CA GLU A 37 4.27 24.44 15.98
C GLU A 37 5.00 25.73 15.64
N VAL A 38 6.07 25.59 14.86
CA VAL A 38 6.87 26.71 14.37
C VAL A 38 6.48 26.94 12.93
N GLN A 39 5.84 28.09 12.68
CA GLN A 39 5.66 28.59 11.32
C GLN A 39 6.97 29.20 10.86
N GLU A 40 7.60 28.58 9.88
CA GLU A 40 8.60 29.29 9.10
C GLU A 40 7.91 30.30 8.18
N PRO A 41 8.44 31.52 8.05
CA PRO A 41 8.05 32.38 6.94
C PRO A 41 8.31 31.57 5.66
N ALA A 42 7.38 31.57 4.72
CA ALA A 42 7.63 30.93 3.43
C ALA A 42 8.87 31.58 2.82
N GLU A 43 10.01 30.87 2.82
CA GLU A 43 11.30 31.36 2.28
C GLU A 43 11.18 31.82 0.81
N TYR A 44 10.09 31.41 0.14
CA TYR A 44 9.71 31.78 -1.23
C TYR A 44 8.29 32.36 -1.30
N GLY A 45 7.93 33.27 -0.38
CA GLY A 45 6.71 34.07 -0.51
C GLY A 45 6.76 34.90 -1.80
N CYS A 46 5.74 34.81 -2.65
CA CYS A 46 5.58 35.70 -3.80
C CYS A 46 5.28 37.12 -3.26
N PRO A 47 6.18 38.11 -3.42
CA PRO A 47 5.96 39.45 -2.89
C PRO A 47 4.74 40.10 -3.55
N GLY A 48 3.95 40.83 -2.77
CA GLY A 48 2.74 41.50 -3.24
C GLY A 48 1.51 40.60 -3.41
N LEU A 49 1.60 39.29 -3.10
CA LEU A 49 0.46 38.38 -3.16
C LEU A 49 -0.50 38.62 -1.98
N ALA A 50 -1.73 39.03 -2.27
CA ALA A 50 -2.77 39.34 -1.27
C ALA A 50 -3.39 38.09 -0.61
N ILE A 51 -3.02 36.88 -1.03
CA ILE A 51 -3.48 35.61 -0.47
C ILE A 51 -2.47 35.13 0.58
N PRO A 52 -2.84 35.06 1.87
CA PRO A 52 -1.94 34.62 2.93
C PRO A 52 -1.57 33.14 2.76
N HIS A 53 -0.27 32.87 2.60
CA HIS A 53 0.27 31.51 2.58
C HIS A 53 0.69 31.08 3.98
N LYS A 54 0.08 30.00 4.47
CA LYS A 54 0.65 29.24 5.59
C LYS A 54 1.75 28.34 5.02
N GLY A 55 2.99 28.56 5.45
CA GLY A 55 4.11 27.66 5.16
C GLY A 55 3.86 26.27 5.75
N PRO A 56 4.67 25.25 5.37
CA PRO A 56 4.58 23.95 6.01
C PRO A 56 4.85 24.08 7.50
N SER A 57 3.92 23.63 8.33
CA SER A 57 4.06 23.62 9.78
C SER A 57 5.25 22.74 10.17
N LEU A 58 6.29 23.35 10.74
CA LEU A 58 7.36 22.61 11.39
C LEU A 58 7.05 22.47 12.88
N TYR A 59 7.70 21.50 13.50
CA TYR A 59 7.51 21.16 14.90
C TYR A 59 8.83 21.20 15.63
N ARG A 60 8.80 21.78 16.82
CA ARG A 60 9.90 21.77 17.78
C ARG A 60 9.38 21.18 19.07
N CYS A 61 10.20 20.41 19.76
CA CYS A 61 9.82 19.75 21.00
C CYS A 61 10.72 20.22 22.14
N SER A 62 10.10 20.70 23.21
CA SER A 62 10.73 20.99 24.49
C SER A 62 10.50 19.82 25.45
N LEU A 63 11.57 19.12 25.82
CA LEU A 63 11.57 18.02 26.79
C LEU A 63 12.05 18.53 28.16
N GLN A 64 11.17 18.44 29.16
CA GLN A 64 11.49 18.71 30.56
C GLN A 64 11.72 17.39 31.32
N LEU A 65 12.85 17.31 32.03
CA LEU A 65 13.22 16.20 32.92
C LEU A 65 13.66 16.77 34.27
N PRO A 66 13.70 15.96 35.35
CA PRO A 66 14.25 16.39 36.63
C PRO A 66 15.70 16.88 36.48
N GLY A 67 15.90 18.18 36.64
CA GLY A 67 17.22 18.83 36.60
C GLY A 67 17.73 19.27 35.21
N ILE A 68 17.06 18.93 34.10
CA ILE A 68 17.44 19.40 32.76
C ILE A 68 16.23 19.76 31.89
N SER A 69 16.42 20.74 31.00
CA SER A 69 15.47 21.08 29.93
C SER A 69 16.21 21.09 28.60
N VAL A 70 15.59 20.49 27.58
CA VAL A 70 16.18 20.34 26.24
C VAL A 70 15.15 20.70 25.19
N VAL A 71 15.58 21.45 24.18
CA VAL A 71 14.72 21.89 23.08
C VAL A 71 15.30 21.38 21.77
N SER A 72 14.46 20.76 20.93
CA SER A 72 14.87 20.23 19.64
C SER A 72 15.10 21.29 18.57
N GLY A 73 15.74 20.88 17.48
CA GLY A 73 15.63 21.59 16.20
C GLY A 73 14.18 21.57 15.67
N THR A 74 13.97 22.18 14.51
CA THR A 74 12.69 22.15 13.78
C THR A 74 12.62 20.94 12.85
N PHE A 75 11.50 20.24 12.87
CA PHE A 75 11.27 19.04 12.06
C PHE A 75 9.91 19.06 11.38
N LYS A 76 9.79 18.43 10.21
CA LYS A 76 8.51 18.31 9.49
C LYS A 76 7.47 17.43 10.20
N LYS A 77 7.91 16.54 11.10
CA LYS A 77 7.02 15.63 11.85
C LYS A 77 7.21 15.82 13.35
N LYS A 78 6.10 15.86 14.09
CA LYS A 78 6.08 15.92 15.57
C LYS A 78 6.94 14.83 16.22
N LYS A 79 6.83 13.59 15.72
CA LYS A 79 7.57 12.44 16.27
C LYS A 79 9.09 12.59 16.17
N ASP A 80 9.58 13.17 15.08
CA ASP A 80 11.02 13.33 14.86
C ASP A 80 11.58 14.41 15.81
N ALA A 81 10.82 15.49 16.04
CA ALA A 81 11.15 16.50 17.03
C ALA A 81 11.23 15.92 18.46
N GLU A 82 10.26 15.07 18.84
CA GLU A 82 10.28 14.38 20.14
C GLU A 82 11.47 13.44 20.30
N GLN A 83 11.83 12.67 19.26
CA GLN A 83 12.99 11.77 19.28
C GLN A 83 14.29 12.55 19.39
N SER A 84 14.43 13.63 18.62
CA SER A 84 15.61 14.52 18.71
C SER A 84 15.75 15.14 20.10
N ALA A 85 14.65 15.63 20.70
CA ALA A 85 14.67 16.15 22.07
C ALA A 85 15.13 15.08 23.09
N ALA A 86 14.67 13.84 22.93
CA ALA A 86 15.08 12.72 23.77
C ALA A 86 16.57 12.36 23.57
N GLU A 87 17.07 12.36 22.34
CA GLU A 87 18.46 12.07 22.00
C GLU A 87 19.42 13.08 22.62
N MET A 88 19.16 14.38 22.45
CA MET A 88 19.97 15.42 23.10
C MET A 88 19.91 15.38 24.63
N ALA A 89 18.78 14.95 25.21
CA ALA A 89 18.68 14.75 26.66
C ALA A 89 19.56 13.57 27.12
N ILE A 90 19.59 12.47 26.35
CA ILE A 90 20.48 11.33 26.61
C ILE A 90 21.95 11.76 26.56
N GLU A 91 22.34 12.53 25.53
CA GLU A 91 23.68 13.07 25.38
C GLU A 91 24.06 14.00 26.55
N LYS A 92 23.20 14.97 26.90
CA LYS A 92 23.45 15.91 28.01
C LYS A 92 23.56 15.24 29.37
N LEU A 93 22.78 14.18 29.61
CA LEU A 93 22.84 13.40 30.84
C LEU A 93 24.02 12.42 30.87
N GLY A 94 24.81 12.33 29.79
CA GLY A 94 25.91 11.37 29.67
C GLY A 94 25.43 9.93 29.85
N ILE A 95 24.18 9.63 29.48
CA ILE A 95 23.65 8.26 29.56
C ILE A 95 24.40 7.46 28.50
N GLN A 96 25.41 6.70 28.93
CA GLN A 96 26.07 5.79 28.02
C GLN A 96 25.02 4.81 27.48
N ILE A 97 24.80 4.85 26.16
CA ILE A 97 24.07 3.80 25.42
C ILE A 97 24.97 2.57 25.28
N SER A 98 25.93 2.38 26.19
CA SER A 98 26.73 1.18 26.26
C SER A 98 25.76 0.05 26.60
N THR A 99 25.56 -0.78 25.59
CA THR A 99 25.05 -2.12 25.76
C THR A 99 25.83 -2.76 26.89
N ASN A 100 25.29 -2.81 28.12
CA ASN A 100 25.80 -3.68 29.15
C ASN A 100 25.78 -5.10 28.55
N SER A 101 26.92 -5.52 28.02
CA SER A 101 27.17 -6.90 27.63
C SER A 101 27.22 -7.63 28.96
N LEU A 102 26.08 -8.17 29.38
CA LEU A 102 26.00 -9.02 30.55
C LEU A 102 27.09 -10.09 30.38
N THR A 103 27.82 -10.43 31.44
CA THR A 103 28.60 -11.66 31.34
C THR A 103 27.63 -12.84 31.27
N GLN A 104 28.02 -13.95 30.66
CA GLN A 104 27.16 -15.14 30.60
C GLN A 104 26.74 -15.60 32.01
N GLN A 105 27.61 -15.41 33.00
CA GLN A 105 27.34 -15.68 34.40
C GLN A 105 26.31 -14.71 35.00
N GLU A 106 26.44 -13.40 34.79
CA GLU A 106 25.42 -12.43 35.24
C GLU A 106 24.05 -12.70 34.63
N ALA A 107 24.01 -13.15 33.37
CA ALA A 107 22.75 -13.53 32.74
C ALA A 107 22.13 -14.77 33.39
N TRP A 108 22.93 -15.77 33.78
CA TRP A 108 22.49 -16.91 34.58
C TRP A 108 21.98 -16.49 35.96
N ASP A 109 22.68 -15.61 36.65
CA ASP A 109 22.28 -15.14 37.98
C ASP A 109 20.96 -14.35 37.91
N LYS A 110 20.81 -13.50 36.88
CA LYS A 110 19.54 -12.81 36.59
C LYS A 110 18.42 -13.77 36.21
N LEU A 111 18.71 -14.85 35.49
CA LEU A 111 17.73 -15.88 35.15
C LEU A 111 17.22 -16.58 36.41
N VAL A 112 18.13 -17.01 37.29
CA VAL A 112 17.80 -17.63 38.58
C VAL A 112 16.98 -16.67 39.46
N ALA A 113 17.41 -15.40 39.56
CA ALA A 113 16.68 -14.39 40.32
C ALA A 113 15.27 -14.15 39.75
N ARG A 114 15.11 -14.13 38.42
CA ARG A 114 13.79 -13.99 37.78
C ARG A 114 12.90 -15.19 38.08
N VAL A 115 13.41 -16.42 37.94
CA VAL A 115 12.66 -17.64 38.28
C VAL A 115 12.21 -17.61 39.76
N LYS A 116 13.11 -17.25 40.69
CA LYS A 116 12.76 -17.08 42.11
C LYS A 116 11.63 -16.06 42.32
N TYR A 117 11.71 -14.91 41.64
CA TYR A 117 10.69 -13.86 41.74
C TYR A 117 9.32 -14.30 41.21
N LEU A 118 9.26 -15.11 40.14
CA LEU A 118 7.99 -15.60 39.58
C LEU A 118 7.19 -16.48 40.55
N PHE A 119 7.85 -17.12 41.53
CA PHE A 119 7.19 -17.91 42.57
C PHE A 119 7.10 -17.15 43.92
N SER A 120 7.37 -15.85 43.92
CA SER A 120 7.24 -15.00 45.12
C SER A 120 5.78 -14.66 45.42
N ASN A 121 5.52 -14.30 46.68
CA ASN A 121 4.23 -13.81 47.15
C ASN A 121 3.77 -12.55 46.38
N GLU A 122 4.70 -11.65 46.09
CA GLU A 122 4.44 -10.40 45.36
C GLU A 122 3.94 -10.70 43.95
N PHE A 123 4.59 -11.61 43.22
CA PHE A 123 4.25 -11.87 41.83
C PHE A 123 2.86 -12.49 41.65
N LEU A 124 2.41 -13.33 42.60
CA LEU A 124 1.08 -13.94 42.53
C LEU A 124 -0.05 -12.89 42.55
N SER A 125 0.17 -11.77 43.24
CA SER A 125 -0.78 -10.66 43.34
C SER A 125 -0.80 -9.74 42.12
N ILE A 126 0.26 -9.75 41.30
CA ILE A 126 0.37 -8.89 40.11
C ILE A 126 -0.53 -9.42 39.00
N LEU A 127 -1.17 -8.51 38.26
CA LEU A 127 -1.94 -8.85 37.07
C LEU A 127 -0.99 -9.14 35.89
N HIS A 128 -0.70 -10.41 35.65
CA HIS A 128 0.20 -10.91 34.61
C HIS A 128 -0.33 -12.25 34.06
N PRO A 129 -0.22 -12.57 32.76
CA PRO A 129 -0.66 -13.87 32.22
C PRO A 129 -0.15 -15.08 33.02
N LEU A 130 1.16 -15.14 33.30
CA LEU A 130 1.78 -16.18 34.12
C LEU A 130 1.25 -16.23 35.57
N SER A 131 0.84 -15.12 36.20
CA SER A 131 0.22 -15.18 37.53
C SER A 131 -1.19 -15.78 37.47
N GLY A 132 -1.92 -15.59 36.36
CA GLY A 132 -3.14 -16.36 36.07
C GLY A 132 -2.91 -17.87 36.03
N HIS A 133 -1.86 -18.30 35.32
CA HIS A 133 -1.46 -19.72 35.31
C HIS A 133 -1.07 -20.25 36.70
N LEU A 134 -0.32 -19.47 37.48
CA LEU A 134 0.05 -19.86 38.85
C LEU A 134 -1.18 -20.03 39.75
N ARG A 135 -2.14 -19.11 39.67
CA ARG A 135 -3.39 -19.18 40.44
C ARG A 135 -4.23 -20.39 40.05
N ALA A 136 -4.36 -20.65 38.76
CA ALA A 136 -5.09 -21.82 38.26
C ALA A 136 -4.39 -23.15 38.62
N ALA A 137 -3.05 -23.18 38.59
CA ALA A 137 -2.30 -24.36 39.01
C ALA A 137 -2.51 -24.71 40.49
N LEU A 138 -2.69 -23.71 41.36
CA LEU A 138 -3.01 -23.91 42.78
C LEU A 138 -4.44 -24.46 43.01
N GLN A 139 -5.31 -24.41 42.00
CA GLN A 139 -6.67 -24.96 42.05
C GLN A 139 -6.77 -26.36 41.43
N ARG A 140 -5.68 -26.87 40.81
CA ARG A 140 -5.64 -28.24 40.26
C ARG A 140 -5.83 -29.28 41.37
N GLU A 141 -6.55 -30.34 41.03
CA GLU A 141 -6.87 -31.43 41.95
C GLU A 141 -5.70 -32.39 42.17
N GLY A 142 -5.63 -32.99 43.36
CA GLY A 142 -4.71 -34.09 43.68
C GLY A 142 -3.23 -33.71 43.57
N GLU A 143 -2.44 -34.60 42.95
CA GLU A 143 -0.98 -34.48 42.83
C GLU A 143 -0.53 -33.32 41.92
N PHE A 144 -1.45 -32.81 41.08
CA PHE A 144 -1.19 -31.71 40.17
C PHE A 144 -1.26 -30.32 40.83
N ASN A 145 -1.68 -30.27 42.11
CA ASN A 145 -1.80 -29.03 42.84
C ASN A 145 -0.47 -28.25 42.91
N GLY A 146 -0.51 -27.00 42.44
CA GLY A 146 0.63 -26.10 42.39
C GLY A 146 1.70 -26.45 41.33
N LEU A 147 1.48 -27.47 40.49
CA LEU A 147 2.38 -27.82 39.39
C LEU A 147 2.14 -26.88 38.21
N VAL A 148 3.15 -26.08 37.87
CA VAL A 148 3.09 -25.16 36.72
C VAL A 148 3.95 -25.69 35.59
N PRO A 149 3.39 -25.92 34.38
CA PRO A 149 4.16 -26.31 33.21
C PRO A 149 5.22 -25.25 32.83
N VAL A 150 6.44 -25.70 32.54
CA VAL A 150 7.58 -24.82 32.21
C VAL A 150 7.38 -24.13 30.86
N SER A 151 6.64 -24.77 29.95
CA SER A 151 6.27 -24.22 28.64
C SER A 151 5.53 -22.88 28.76
N VAL A 152 4.71 -22.71 29.80
CA VAL A 152 4.00 -21.46 30.09
C VAL A 152 4.99 -20.35 30.44
N MET A 153 5.96 -20.64 31.31
CA MET A 153 6.98 -19.66 31.71
C MET A 153 7.84 -19.22 30.51
N ALA A 154 8.19 -20.16 29.64
CA ALA A 154 8.99 -19.90 28.45
C ALA A 154 8.31 -18.94 27.46
N ILE A 155 6.98 -18.96 27.38
CA ILE A 155 6.20 -18.15 26.42
C ILE A 155 5.72 -16.83 27.02
N TYR A 156 5.18 -16.83 28.24
CA TYR A 156 4.51 -15.65 28.80
C TYR A 156 5.44 -14.68 29.54
N ASP A 157 6.69 -15.06 29.84
CA ASP A 157 7.69 -14.13 30.41
C ASP A 157 8.79 -13.81 29.39
N SER A 158 8.67 -12.63 28.77
CA SER A 158 9.64 -12.16 27.77
C SER A 158 11.02 -11.89 28.36
N LYS A 159 11.13 -11.58 29.65
CA LYS A 159 12.42 -11.36 30.33
C LYS A 159 13.20 -12.67 30.44
N LEU A 160 12.55 -13.77 30.80
CA LEU A 160 13.14 -15.12 30.79
C LEU A 160 13.64 -15.46 29.38
N SER A 161 12.79 -15.32 28.36
CA SER A 161 13.16 -15.63 26.98
C SER A 161 14.38 -14.82 26.52
N ASN A 162 14.44 -13.52 26.84
CA ASN A 162 15.56 -12.67 26.48
C ASN A 162 16.86 -13.00 27.25
N LEU A 163 16.78 -13.35 28.53
CA LEU A 163 17.93 -13.83 29.30
C LEU A 163 18.45 -15.17 28.75
N CYS A 164 17.54 -16.09 28.37
CA CYS A 164 17.90 -17.35 27.74
C CYS A 164 18.59 -17.17 26.38
N LYS A 165 18.12 -16.24 25.53
CA LYS A 165 18.80 -15.87 24.28
C LYS A 165 20.21 -15.33 24.52
N PHE A 166 20.40 -14.59 25.61
CA PHE A 166 21.71 -14.08 26.00
C PHE A 166 22.66 -15.21 26.42
N ILE A 167 22.16 -16.18 27.19
CA ILE A 167 22.93 -17.34 27.64
C ILE A 167 23.28 -18.28 26.48
N ASN A 168 22.33 -18.49 25.57
CA ASN A 168 22.48 -19.36 24.41
C ASN A 168 21.79 -18.73 23.17
N PRO A 169 22.56 -18.16 22.24
CA PRO A 169 22.01 -17.57 21.01
C PRO A 169 21.22 -18.54 20.14
N LYS A 170 21.46 -19.87 20.23
CA LYS A 170 20.68 -20.89 19.49
C LYS A 170 19.19 -20.88 19.84
N VAL A 171 18.80 -20.27 20.97
CA VAL A 171 17.40 -20.05 21.37
C VAL A 171 16.63 -19.21 20.35
N GLU A 172 17.32 -18.35 19.59
CA GLU A 172 16.69 -17.57 18.53
C GLU A 172 16.16 -18.46 17.39
N SER A 173 16.94 -19.48 17.03
CA SER A 173 16.58 -20.48 16.01
C SER A 173 15.62 -21.55 16.55
N ASN A 174 15.75 -21.93 17.83
CA ASN A 174 14.86 -22.90 18.49
C ASN A 174 14.42 -22.38 19.87
N PRO A 175 13.21 -21.80 19.99
CA PRO A 175 12.72 -21.21 21.23
C PRO A 175 12.44 -22.23 22.33
N PHE A 176 12.32 -23.52 22.00
CA PHE A 176 12.07 -24.55 23.00
C PHE A 176 13.32 -24.85 23.84
N LEU A 177 14.51 -24.43 23.41
CA LEU A 177 15.73 -24.46 24.22
C LEU A 177 15.68 -23.58 25.47
N VAL A 178 14.66 -22.72 25.60
CA VAL A 178 14.38 -21.98 26.85
C VAL A 178 14.01 -22.93 27.99
N ILE A 179 13.31 -24.03 27.70
CA ILE A 179 12.80 -24.98 28.70
C ILE A 179 13.93 -25.60 29.53
N PRO A 180 14.96 -26.25 28.95
CA PRO A 180 16.05 -26.83 29.74
C PRO A 180 16.84 -25.77 30.52
N LEU A 181 16.96 -24.54 30.00
CA LEU A 181 17.61 -23.44 30.71
C LEU A 181 16.83 -22.99 31.95
N ILE A 182 15.50 -22.88 31.85
CA ILE A 182 14.62 -22.58 32.99
C ILE A 182 14.69 -23.70 34.02
N MET A 183 14.64 -24.97 33.58
CA MET A 183 14.75 -26.12 34.49
C MET A 183 16.07 -26.11 35.26
N ARG A 184 17.19 -25.83 34.58
CA ARG A 184 18.50 -25.70 35.24
C ARG A 184 18.57 -24.51 36.20
N ALA A 185 17.86 -23.42 35.92
CA ALA A 185 17.76 -22.30 36.86
C ALA A 185 16.91 -22.67 38.08
N ALA A 186 15.84 -23.46 37.90
CA ALA A 186 14.98 -23.92 38.98
C ALA A 186 15.66 -24.97 39.89
N THR A 187 16.49 -25.86 39.33
CA THR A 187 17.25 -26.84 40.15
C THR A 187 18.27 -26.17 41.08
N ARG A 188 18.83 -25.01 40.70
CA ARG A 188 19.66 -24.18 41.58
C ARG A 188 18.88 -23.57 42.76
N LEU A 189 17.55 -23.64 42.74
CA LEU A 189 16.65 -23.12 43.77
C LEU A 189 15.95 -24.26 44.54
N SER A 190 16.59 -25.42 44.66
CA SER A 190 16.02 -26.64 45.28
C SER A 190 15.52 -26.48 46.73
N GLY A 191 15.93 -25.44 47.45
CA GLY A 191 15.39 -25.10 48.78
C GLY A 191 14.08 -24.32 48.77
N ILE A 192 13.63 -23.83 47.61
CA ILE A 192 12.41 -23.00 47.44
C ILE A 192 11.45 -23.65 46.47
N LEU A 193 11.99 -24.26 45.40
CA LEU A 193 11.24 -24.87 44.31
C LEU A 193 11.48 -26.39 44.31
N ALA A 194 10.45 -27.13 43.93
CA ALA A 194 10.50 -28.55 43.64
C ALA A 194 10.46 -28.74 42.12
N THR A 195 11.34 -29.62 41.64
CA THR A 195 11.45 -30.07 40.25
C THR A 195 11.76 -31.56 40.26
N SER A 196 11.32 -32.30 39.26
CA SER A 196 11.70 -33.70 39.06
C SER A 196 12.47 -33.86 37.76
N GLU A 197 13.46 -34.75 37.73
CA GLU A 197 14.19 -35.08 36.50
C GLU A 197 13.21 -35.70 35.48
N GLY A 198 13.33 -35.28 34.22
CA GLY A 198 12.45 -35.71 33.12
C GLY A 198 11.04 -35.12 33.14
N GLN A 199 10.65 -34.34 34.15
CA GLN A 199 9.32 -33.73 34.25
C GLN A 199 9.38 -32.22 33.98
N LEU A 200 8.40 -31.71 33.25
CA LEU A 200 8.36 -30.33 32.74
C LEU A 200 7.49 -29.39 33.56
N TRP A 201 7.55 -29.51 34.88
CA TRP A 201 6.83 -28.65 35.81
C TRP A 201 7.76 -28.09 36.88
N ILE A 202 7.36 -26.95 37.44
CA ILE A 202 7.97 -26.35 38.63
C ILE A 202 6.87 -26.12 39.67
N ARG A 203 7.14 -26.50 40.92
CA ARG A 203 6.25 -26.28 42.06
C ARG A 203 6.97 -25.50 43.15
N ARG A 204 6.25 -24.62 43.84
CA ARG A 204 6.78 -23.99 45.07
C ARG A 204 6.71 -24.97 46.24
N GLN A 205 7.78 -25.11 47.03
CA GLN A 205 7.78 -26.03 48.18
C GLN A 205 6.96 -25.49 49.37
N SER A 206 7.09 -24.19 49.66
CA SER A 206 6.29 -23.55 50.70
C SER A 206 4.91 -23.14 50.16
N PRO A 207 3.82 -23.41 50.87
CA PRO A 207 2.51 -22.90 50.49
C PRO A 207 2.49 -21.37 50.52
N TYR A 208 1.61 -20.77 49.72
CA TYR A 208 1.36 -19.33 49.80
C TYR A 208 0.61 -19.01 51.09
N PRO A 209 0.86 -17.85 51.72
CA PRO A 209 0.06 -17.38 52.85
C PRO A 209 -1.43 -17.31 52.50
N PRO A 210 -2.34 -17.72 53.40
CA PRO A 210 -3.77 -17.78 53.13
C PRO A 210 -4.36 -16.42 52.75
N GLU A 211 -3.84 -15.32 53.30
CA GLU A 211 -4.30 -13.95 53.01
C GLU A 211 -4.05 -13.56 51.54
N ILE A 212 -2.95 -14.07 50.97
CA ILE A 212 -2.60 -13.83 49.56
C ILE A 212 -3.45 -14.73 48.66
N MET A 213 -3.76 -15.96 49.09
CA MET A 213 -4.64 -16.84 48.34
C MET A 213 -6.06 -16.29 48.23
N GLU A 214 -6.65 -15.85 49.35
CA GLU A 214 -8.00 -15.29 49.38
C GLU A 214 -8.14 -14.00 48.56
N SER A 215 -7.12 -13.14 48.56
CA SER A 215 -7.13 -11.90 47.77
C SER A 215 -6.82 -12.10 46.27
N SER A 216 -6.12 -13.18 45.93
CA SER A 216 -5.67 -13.45 44.55
C SER A 216 -6.62 -14.35 43.77
N ILE A 217 -7.30 -15.28 44.45
CA ILE A 217 -8.30 -16.19 43.90
C ILE A 217 -9.66 -15.51 44.02
N SER A 218 -10.17 -14.94 42.93
CA SER A 218 -11.52 -14.39 42.86
C SER A 218 -12.54 -15.51 43.08
N GLN A 219 -13.50 -15.33 44.00
CA GLN A 219 -14.69 -16.17 44.02
C GLN A 219 -15.50 -15.93 42.75
N PRO A 220 -15.91 -16.97 42.00
CA PRO A 220 -16.64 -16.80 40.76
C PRO A 220 -18.06 -16.30 41.05
N SER A 221 -18.28 -14.99 40.94
CA SER A 221 -19.63 -14.44 40.95
C SER A 221 -20.24 -14.54 39.55
N GLY A 222 -20.89 -15.67 39.26
CA GLY A 222 -21.85 -15.78 38.14
C GLY A 222 -21.39 -16.41 36.83
N SER A 223 -20.20 -17.05 36.76
CA SER A 223 -19.80 -17.83 35.57
C SER A 223 -20.40 -19.25 35.56
N PRO A 224 -20.72 -19.84 34.40
CA PRO A 224 -21.18 -21.22 34.31
C PRO A 224 -20.14 -22.22 34.89
N GLU A 225 -20.60 -23.37 35.39
CA GLU A 225 -19.73 -24.40 36.01
C GLU A 225 -18.63 -24.88 35.06
N SER A 226 -18.95 -24.99 33.76
CA SER A 226 -17.99 -25.21 32.69
C SER A 226 -18.31 -24.39 31.44
N THR A 227 -17.27 -24.13 30.65
CA THR A 227 -17.35 -23.39 29.38
C THR A 227 -16.88 -24.29 28.25
N LEU A 228 -17.71 -24.45 27.22
CA LEU A 228 -17.37 -25.16 26.01
C LEU A 228 -16.72 -24.20 25.01
N ILE A 229 -15.49 -24.49 24.60
CA ILE A 229 -14.70 -23.64 23.70
C ILE A 229 -14.35 -24.45 22.45
N GLU A 230 -14.63 -23.90 21.27
CA GLU A 230 -14.27 -24.51 20.00
C GLU A 230 -12.77 -24.31 19.71
N ALA A 231 -12.09 -25.41 19.37
CA ALA A 231 -10.71 -25.44 18.93
C ALA A 231 -10.56 -26.35 17.71
N VAL A 232 -9.38 -26.37 17.11
CA VAL A 232 -9.10 -27.21 15.92
C VAL A 232 -8.00 -28.22 16.23
N CYS A 233 -8.27 -29.50 15.96
CA CYS A 233 -7.27 -30.55 15.99
C CYS A 233 -6.58 -30.69 14.62
N ILE A 234 -5.25 -30.60 14.61
CA ILE A 234 -4.39 -30.78 13.44
C ILE A 234 -3.68 -32.13 13.60
N PRO A 235 -4.17 -33.19 12.95
CA PRO A 235 -3.54 -34.50 13.08
C PRO A 235 -2.19 -34.54 12.37
N CYS A 236 -1.26 -35.34 12.89
CA CYS A 236 0.06 -35.55 12.29
C CYS A 236 0.01 -36.33 10.97
N SER A 237 -0.94 -37.26 10.82
CA SER A 237 -1.18 -37.96 9.55
C SER A 237 -1.84 -37.03 8.54
N SER A 238 -1.27 -36.95 7.34
CA SER A 238 -1.84 -36.22 6.21
C SER A 238 -3.19 -36.77 5.77
N GLU A 239 -3.42 -38.08 5.88
CA GLU A 239 -4.68 -38.73 5.47
C GLU A 239 -5.88 -38.31 6.32
N LYS A 240 -5.64 -37.82 7.54
CA LYS A 240 -6.69 -37.35 8.44
C LYS A 240 -6.98 -35.87 8.19
N ALA A 241 -8.26 -35.57 8.04
CA ALA A 241 -8.75 -34.20 7.92
C ALA A 241 -8.54 -33.41 9.22
N VAL A 242 -8.51 -32.09 9.09
CA VAL A 242 -8.51 -31.16 10.22
C VAL A 242 -9.93 -31.09 10.77
N GLU A 243 -10.09 -31.26 12.08
CA GLU A 243 -11.40 -31.42 12.73
C GLU A 243 -11.60 -30.43 13.87
N THR A 244 -12.84 -30.02 14.09
CA THR A 244 -13.25 -29.25 15.27
C THR A 244 -13.18 -30.14 16.51
N VAL A 245 -12.61 -29.62 17.60
CA VAL A 245 -12.60 -30.24 18.93
C VAL A 245 -13.13 -29.26 19.97
N THR A 246 -14.01 -29.72 20.84
CA THR A 246 -14.53 -28.92 21.95
C THR A 246 -13.70 -29.13 23.22
N LEU A 247 -13.20 -28.04 23.78
CA LEU A 247 -12.55 -27.99 25.10
C LEU A 247 -13.62 -27.67 26.15
N ASP A 248 -13.78 -28.54 27.14
CA ASP A 248 -14.70 -28.36 28.26
C ASP A 248 -13.90 -27.87 29.46
N VAL A 249 -13.80 -26.55 29.61
CA VAL A 249 -12.95 -25.94 30.64
C VAL A 249 -13.81 -25.58 31.83
N SER A 250 -13.58 -26.23 32.97
CA SER A 250 -14.30 -25.91 34.21
C SER A 250 -13.83 -24.58 34.80
N SER A 251 -14.74 -23.90 35.51
CA SER A 251 -14.46 -22.60 36.15
C SER A 251 -13.32 -22.63 37.18
N THR A 252 -13.05 -23.80 37.78
CA THR A 252 -11.95 -24.05 38.73
C THR A 252 -10.82 -24.88 38.13
N GLY A 253 -10.97 -25.35 36.88
CA GLY A 253 -10.04 -26.23 36.20
C GLY A 253 -8.91 -25.48 35.52
N TYR A 254 -7.79 -26.17 35.32
CA TYR A 254 -6.68 -25.64 34.56
C TYR A 254 -6.82 -26.03 33.10
N TYR A 255 -7.08 -25.06 32.22
CA TYR A 255 -7.40 -25.31 30.80
C TYR A 255 -6.38 -26.17 30.03
N LEU A 256 -5.10 -26.16 30.44
CA LEU A 256 -4.09 -27.02 29.81
C LEU A 256 -4.31 -28.51 30.11
N ASP A 257 -5.01 -28.86 31.20
CA ASP A 257 -5.37 -30.24 31.51
C ASP A 257 -6.41 -30.76 30.51
N ASP A 258 -7.37 -29.94 30.09
CA ASP A 258 -8.33 -30.35 29.06
C ASP A 258 -7.67 -30.46 27.69
N ILE A 259 -6.75 -29.55 27.36
CA ILE A 259 -5.91 -29.66 26.17
C ILE A 259 -5.04 -30.92 26.21
N SER A 260 -4.43 -31.25 27.36
CA SER A 260 -3.58 -32.44 27.50
C SER A 260 -4.40 -33.72 27.29
N LYS A 261 -5.61 -33.80 27.86
CA LYS A 261 -6.55 -34.91 27.63
C LYS A 261 -6.85 -35.09 26.15
N LYS A 262 -7.13 -34.00 25.42
CA LYS A 262 -7.40 -34.05 23.97
C LYS A 262 -6.17 -34.47 23.14
N LEU A 263 -4.96 -34.19 23.61
CA LEU A 263 -3.70 -34.66 23.02
C LEU A 263 -3.29 -36.08 23.46
N GLY A 264 -4.12 -36.77 24.27
CA GLY A 264 -3.84 -38.11 24.79
C GLY A 264 -2.76 -38.15 25.88
N LEU A 265 -2.59 -37.06 26.63
CA LEU A 265 -1.65 -36.94 27.74
C LEU A 265 -2.36 -36.95 29.10
N THR A 266 -1.69 -37.51 30.10
CA THR A 266 -2.17 -37.53 31.50
C THR A 266 -1.76 -36.30 32.30
N ASP A 267 -0.73 -35.56 31.86
CA ASP A 267 -0.22 -34.37 32.55
C ASP A 267 0.00 -33.20 31.57
N ALA A 268 -0.56 -32.05 31.90
CA ALA A 268 -0.35 -30.78 31.22
C ALA A 268 1.11 -30.29 31.22
N ALA A 269 1.97 -30.79 32.11
CA ALA A 269 3.40 -30.48 32.09
C ALA A 269 4.06 -30.82 30.74
N ASN A 270 3.56 -31.86 30.07
CA ASN A 270 4.07 -32.32 28.77
C ASN A 270 3.46 -31.59 27.56
N VAL A 271 2.64 -30.56 27.79
CA VAL A 271 2.09 -29.72 26.72
C VAL A 271 3.03 -28.54 26.46
N LEU A 272 3.53 -28.46 25.23
CA LEU A 272 4.27 -27.31 24.71
C LEU A 272 3.32 -26.33 24.03
N ILE A 273 3.69 -25.05 24.08
CA ILE A 273 2.90 -23.95 23.57
C ILE A 273 3.74 -23.22 22.52
N SER A 274 3.20 -23.03 21.32
CA SER A 274 3.86 -22.23 20.29
C SER A 274 3.79 -20.74 20.60
N ARG A 275 4.55 -19.94 19.85
CA ARG A 275 4.26 -18.51 19.73
C ARG A 275 2.88 -18.29 19.09
N THR A 276 2.35 -17.09 19.20
CA THR A 276 1.07 -16.72 18.57
C THR A 276 1.12 -16.97 17.06
N VAL A 277 0.02 -17.53 16.55
CA VAL A 277 -0.21 -17.81 15.13
C VAL A 277 -1.19 -16.78 14.61
N GLY A 278 -0.92 -16.22 13.41
CA GLY A 278 -1.77 -15.20 12.79
C GLY A 278 -1.35 -13.78 13.14
N LYS A 279 -2.29 -12.95 13.61
CA LYS A 279 -2.03 -11.54 13.96
C LYS A 279 -1.27 -11.48 15.29
N THR A 280 -0.38 -10.51 15.47
CA THR A 280 0.34 -10.35 16.75
C THR A 280 -0.60 -10.05 17.93
N SER A 281 -1.79 -9.54 17.64
CA SER A 281 -2.85 -9.29 18.62
C SER A 281 -3.74 -10.50 18.93
N SER A 282 -3.69 -11.59 18.14
CA SER A 282 -4.46 -12.79 18.43
C SER A 282 -3.75 -13.65 19.48
N GLU A 283 -4.50 -14.19 20.43
CA GLU A 283 -4.00 -15.14 21.44
C GLU A 283 -4.01 -16.59 20.94
N THR A 284 -4.29 -16.81 19.65
CA THR A 284 -4.31 -18.13 19.02
C THR A 284 -2.93 -18.78 19.01
N ARG A 285 -2.83 -19.99 19.55
CA ARG A 285 -1.57 -20.75 19.68
C ARG A 285 -1.78 -22.22 19.34
N LEU A 286 -0.68 -22.89 19.03
CA LEU A 286 -0.63 -24.33 18.90
C LEU A 286 -0.16 -24.96 20.22
N TYR A 287 -0.89 -25.96 20.64
CA TYR A 287 -0.62 -26.81 21.78
C TYR A 287 -0.28 -28.21 21.27
N PHE A 288 0.86 -28.75 21.68
CA PHE A 288 1.35 -30.03 21.16
C PHE A 288 2.22 -30.72 22.20
N VAL A 289 2.53 -31.99 21.98
CA VAL A 289 3.24 -32.81 22.96
C VAL A 289 4.74 -32.53 22.95
N ALA A 290 5.34 -32.47 24.14
CA ALA A 290 6.78 -32.35 24.30
C ALA A 290 7.53 -33.56 23.71
N HIS A 291 8.49 -33.29 22.83
CA HIS A 291 9.40 -34.27 22.26
C HIS A 291 10.69 -34.37 23.09
N HIS A 292 11.28 -35.56 23.24
CA HIS A 292 12.49 -35.75 24.07
C HIS A 292 13.68 -34.91 23.56
N LEU A 293 13.73 -34.58 22.26
CA LEU A 293 14.75 -33.70 21.67
C LEU A 293 14.81 -32.32 22.35
N TYR A 294 13.71 -31.83 22.92
CA TYR A 294 13.70 -30.56 23.66
C TYR A 294 14.24 -30.71 25.09
N MET A 295 14.42 -31.95 25.56
CA MET A 295 14.96 -32.31 26.88
C MET A 295 16.48 -32.53 26.86
N LEU A 296 17.10 -32.63 25.67
CA LEU A 296 18.53 -32.88 25.52
C LEU A 296 19.37 -31.61 25.76
N ASP A 297 20.56 -31.80 26.33
CA ASP A 297 21.50 -30.74 26.68
C ASP A 297 22.01 -30.02 25.40
N PRO A 298 22.08 -28.67 25.34
CA PRO A 298 22.59 -27.96 24.18
C PRO A 298 24.03 -28.29 23.75
N SER A 299 24.77 -29.06 24.57
CA SER A 299 26.15 -29.52 24.35
C SER A 299 26.26 -30.89 23.66
N SER A 300 25.18 -31.65 23.48
CA SER A 300 25.23 -32.89 22.68
C SER A 300 25.20 -32.59 21.18
N ASP A 301 26.11 -33.19 20.43
CA ASP A 301 26.27 -33.00 18.99
C ASP A 301 25.00 -33.50 18.25
N PRO A 302 24.40 -32.73 17.32
CA PRO A 302 23.13 -33.11 16.67
C PRO A 302 23.21 -34.45 15.93
N LEU A 303 24.41 -34.81 15.46
CA LEU A 303 24.67 -36.03 14.69
C LEU A 303 24.61 -37.31 15.55
N THR A 304 24.95 -37.24 16.84
CA THR A 304 24.87 -38.42 17.74
C THR A 304 23.47 -38.65 18.31
N ALA A 305 22.57 -37.67 18.25
CA ALA A 305 21.17 -37.81 18.66
C ALA A 305 20.29 -38.47 17.59
N GLN A 306 20.72 -38.44 16.32
CA GLN A 306 19.92 -38.91 15.18
C GLN A 306 19.95 -40.43 14.99
N GLU A 307 20.93 -41.12 15.59
CA GLU A 307 21.08 -42.58 15.51
C GLU A 307 20.36 -43.34 16.63
N ALA A 308 19.77 -42.66 17.63
CA ALA A 308 19.30 -43.30 18.86
C ALA A 308 17.78 -43.51 19.00
N LEU A 309 16.90 -43.02 18.12
CA LEU A 309 15.44 -43.07 18.34
C LEU A 309 14.63 -43.63 17.18
N HIS A 310 14.57 -44.96 17.12
CA HIS A 310 13.41 -45.65 16.56
C HIS A 310 12.30 -45.63 17.62
N PHE A 311 11.20 -44.89 17.40
CA PHE A 311 9.85 -44.95 18.04
C PHE A 311 9.18 -43.61 18.40
N GLU A 312 9.46 -42.49 17.72
CA GLU A 312 8.80 -41.22 18.07
C GLU A 312 7.84 -40.68 17.01
N ARG A 313 6.79 -40.01 17.52
CA ARG A 313 5.59 -39.58 16.79
C ARG A 313 5.97 -38.88 15.47
N PRO A 314 5.22 -39.11 14.38
CA PRO A 314 5.55 -38.56 13.08
C PRO A 314 5.51 -37.03 13.07
N LEU A 315 6.31 -36.42 12.19
CA LEU A 315 6.34 -34.97 11.99
C LEU A 315 4.97 -34.49 11.51
N ASN A 316 4.42 -33.49 12.20
CA ASN A 316 3.20 -32.81 11.79
C ASN A 316 3.55 -31.61 10.90
N ALA A 317 3.64 -31.85 9.59
CA ALA A 317 4.01 -30.83 8.61
C ALA A 317 3.08 -29.60 8.66
N ARG A 318 1.77 -29.83 8.84
CA ARG A 318 0.74 -28.78 8.92
C ARG A 318 0.94 -27.86 10.12
N ALA A 319 1.05 -28.43 11.33
CA ALA A 319 1.31 -27.66 12.54
C ALA A 319 2.69 -26.97 12.50
N SER A 320 3.70 -27.66 11.96
CA SER A 320 5.07 -27.13 11.86
C SER A 320 5.14 -25.85 11.02
N TYR A 321 4.41 -25.80 9.91
CA TYR A 321 4.36 -24.64 9.03
C TYR A 321 3.78 -23.38 9.70
N PHE A 322 2.70 -23.53 10.49
CA PHE A 322 2.15 -22.41 11.26
C PHE A 322 3.12 -21.92 12.32
N SER A 323 3.70 -22.88 13.05
CA SER A 323 4.59 -22.59 14.17
C SER A 323 5.99 -22.18 13.73
N GLY A 324 6.36 -22.31 12.45
CA GLY A 324 7.70 -22.07 11.93
C GLY A 324 8.81 -22.89 12.61
N HIS A 325 8.45 -23.99 13.27
CA HIS A 325 9.36 -24.95 13.90
C HIS A 325 8.81 -26.36 13.68
N TYR A 326 9.67 -27.37 13.75
CA TYR A 326 9.24 -28.76 13.68
C TYR A 326 8.38 -29.12 14.90
N ILE A 327 7.16 -29.59 14.67
CA ILE A 327 6.19 -30.11 15.65
C ILE A 327 5.93 -31.57 15.33
N TYR A 328 5.89 -32.42 16.35
CA TYR A 328 5.69 -33.86 16.23
C TYR A 328 4.39 -34.30 16.90
N GLY A 329 3.70 -35.27 16.31
CA GLY A 329 2.39 -35.72 16.76
C GLY A 329 1.27 -34.71 16.52
N ASP A 330 0.10 -34.99 17.07
CA ASP A 330 -1.08 -34.14 16.88
C ASP A 330 -0.91 -32.80 17.62
N ALA A 331 -1.56 -31.76 17.10
CA ALA A 331 -1.53 -30.42 17.68
C ALA A 331 -2.95 -29.83 17.76
N ILE A 332 -3.21 -29.02 18.77
CA ILE A 332 -4.48 -28.29 18.94
C ILE A 332 -4.22 -26.81 18.72
N LEU A 333 -4.98 -26.20 17.80
CA LEU A 333 -5.01 -24.77 17.58
C LEU A 333 -6.17 -24.18 18.39
N ALA A 334 -5.88 -23.35 19.38
CA ALA A 334 -6.89 -22.72 20.24
C ALA A 334 -6.52 -21.29 20.61
N SER A 335 -7.52 -20.44 20.81
CA SER A 335 -7.38 -19.07 21.32
C SER A 335 -7.86 -19.06 22.76
N ILE A 336 -6.94 -19.37 23.69
CA ILE A 336 -7.25 -19.51 25.12
C ILE A 336 -6.02 -19.15 25.96
N GLY A 337 -6.22 -18.43 27.05
CA GLY A 337 -5.15 -18.11 27.99
C GLY A 337 -5.45 -16.92 28.89
N TYR A 338 -4.52 -16.60 29.78
CA TYR A 338 -4.64 -15.45 30.68
C TYR A 338 -4.06 -14.19 30.04
N THR A 339 -4.69 -13.04 30.29
CA THR A 339 -4.27 -11.75 29.72
C THR A 339 -3.80 -10.77 30.81
N TRP A 340 -3.26 -9.63 30.39
CA TRP A 340 -2.89 -8.54 31.30
C TRP A 340 -4.07 -7.72 31.81
N LYS A 341 -5.28 -7.93 31.26
CA LYS A 341 -6.44 -7.05 31.49
C LYS A 341 -7.38 -7.56 32.58
N SER A 342 -7.50 -8.88 32.72
CA SER A 342 -8.39 -9.51 33.70
C SER A 342 -7.69 -10.66 34.40
N LYS A 343 -8.20 -10.98 35.60
CA LYS A 343 -7.87 -12.20 36.34
C LYS A 343 -8.50 -13.43 35.69
N ASP A 344 -9.53 -13.24 34.88
CA ASP A 344 -10.32 -14.30 34.23
C ASP A 344 -9.60 -14.90 33.02
N LEU A 345 -10.02 -16.11 32.65
CA LEU A 345 -9.55 -16.81 31.47
C LEU A 345 -10.16 -16.16 30.21
N PHE A 346 -9.32 -15.75 29.27
CA PHE A 346 -9.75 -15.30 27.95
C PHE A 346 -9.84 -16.48 27.00
N TYR A 347 -10.88 -16.49 26.16
CA TYR A 347 -11.03 -17.45 25.08
C TYR A 347 -11.83 -16.88 23.91
N GLU A 348 -11.57 -17.42 22.72
CA GLU A 348 -12.34 -17.21 21.50
C GLU A 348 -12.44 -18.53 20.73
N ASP A 349 -13.59 -18.78 20.12
CA ASP A 349 -13.81 -19.98 19.31
C ASP A 349 -12.92 -19.96 18.06
N VAL A 350 -12.16 -21.04 17.86
CA VAL A 350 -11.35 -21.26 16.67
C VAL A 350 -12.00 -22.34 15.83
N SER A 351 -12.56 -21.94 14.70
CA SER A 351 -13.18 -22.84 13.73
C SER A 351 -12.19 -23.37 12.69
N VAL A 352 -12.60 -24.40 11.95
CA VAL A 352 -11.87 -24.92 10.78
C VAL A 352 -11.68 -23.83 9.71
N GLN A 353 -12.64 -22.91 9.55
CA GLN A 353 -12.49 -21.77 8.65
C GLN A 353 -11.30 -20.89 9.07
N SER A 354 -11.18 -20.59 10.37
CA SER A 354 -10.06 -19.80 10.91
C SER A 354 -8.70 -20.47 10.66
N TYR A 355 -8.65 -21.81 10.71
CA TYR A 355 -7.46 -22.58 10.32
C TYR A 355 -7.09 -22.33 8.84
N TYR A 356 -8.04 -22.50 7.91
CA TYR A 356 -7.75 -22.32 6.47
C TYR A 356 -7.47 -20.87 6.09
N ARG A 357 -8.13 -19.90 6.73
CA ARG A 357 -7.80 -18.47 6.59
C ARG A 357 -6.36 -18.21 7.05
N THR A 358 -5.95 -18.80 8.17
CA THR A 358 -4.56 -18.70 8.65
C THR A 358 -3.59 -19.34 7.65
N LEU A 359 -3.95 -20.46 7.02
CA LEU A 359 -3.15 -21.14 6.01
C LEU A 359 -2.94 -20.26 4.77
N ILE A 360 -4.01 -19.81 4.13
CA ILE A 360 -3.89 -18.97 2.92
C ILE A 360 -3.22 -17.62 3.24
N SER A 361 -3.33 -17.14 4.48
CA SER A 361 -2.63 -15.91 4.90
C SER A 361 -1.11 -16.01 4.81
N LYS A 362 -0.53 -17.20 4.66
CA LYS A 362 0.93 -17.37 4.47
C LYS A 362 1.37 -17.17 3.01
N ILE A 363 0.44 -17.03 2.08
CA ILE A 363 0.71 -16.88 0.65
C ILE A 363 0.40 -15.43 0.23
N PRO A 364 1.23 -14.76 -0.61
CA PRO A 364 0.96 -13.40 -1.05
C PRO A 364 -0.45 -13.15 -1.59
N CYS A 365 -0.94 -14.00 -2.51
CA CYS A 365 -2.31 -13.88 -3.03
C CYS A 365 -3.38 -14.11 -1.97
N GLY A 366 -3.14 -15.01 -1.01
CA GLY A 366 -4.06 -15.25 0.09
C GLY A 366 -4.15 -14.07 1.05
N ILE A 367 -3.05 -13.37 1.33
CA ILE A 367 -3.07 -12.12 2.11
C ILE A 367 -3.94 -11.07 1.39
N TYR A 368 -3.78 -10.92 0.07
CA TYR A 368 -4.58 -9.99 -0.72
C TYR A 368 -6.07 -10.35 -0.69
N LYS A 369 -6.40 -11.60 -1.02
CA LYS A 369 -7.75 -12.18 -0.98
C LYS A 369 -8.44 -11.96 0.37
N LEU A 370 -7.76 -12.23 1.48
CA LEU A 370 -8.26 -11.99 2.83
C LEU A 370 -8.47 -10.50 3.13
N SER A 371 -7.58 -9.62 2.63
CA SER A 371 -7.74 -8.17 2.79
C SER A 371 -8.93 -7.58 2.01
N ARG A 372 -9.36 -8.28 0.96
CA ARG A 372 -10.51 -7.95 0.14
C ARG A 372 -11.82 -8.54 0.65
N GLU A 373 -11.75 -9.39 1.68
CA GLU A 373 -12.87 -10.20 2.17
C GLU A 373 -13.58 -11.01 1.07
N ALA A 374 -12.86 -11.32 -0.01
CA ALA A 374 -13.35 -11.92 -1.22
C ALA A 374 -12.34 -12.96 -1.71
N VAL A 375 -12.36 -14.14 -1.09
CA VAL A 375 -11.33 -15.17 -1.24
C VAL A 375 -11.45 -15.87 -2.59
N LEU A 376 -12.68 -16.13 -3.03
CA LEU A 376 -12.95 -16.80 -4.31
C LEU A 376 -13.02 -15.81 -5.49
N MET A 377 -13.28 -14.53 -5.23
CA MET A 377 -13.41 -13.51 -6.29
C MET A 377 -12.15 -12.70 -6.57
N ALA A 378 -11.48 -12.17 -5.53
CA ALA A 378 -10.38 -11.23 -5.72
C ALA A 378 -9.08 -11.96 -6.09
N GLU A 379 -8.27 -11.39 -6.98
CA GLU A 379 -6.96 -11.93 -7.36
C GLU A 379 -5.89 -10.86 -7.15
N LEU A 380 -4.66 -11.26 -6.77
CA LEU A 380 -3.58 -10.29 -6.56
C LEU A 380 -3.27 -9.62 -7.92
N PRO A 381 -3.46 -8.29 -8.07
CA PRO A 381 -3.29 -7.61 -9.35
C PRO A 381 -1.86 -7.76 -9.89
N SER A 382 -1.73 -7.81 -11.21
CA SER A 382 -0.43 -7.93 -11.87
C SER A 382 0.32 -6.60 -11.96
N ALA A 383 -0.40 -5.48 -11.90
CA ALA A 383 0.14 -4.13 -11.99
C ALA A 383 -0.44 -3.20 -10.91
N PHE A 384 0.38 -2.26 -10.45
CA PHE A 384 -0.08 -1.17 -9.58
C PHE A 384 -0.25 0.10 -10.42
N THR A 385 -1.50 0.46 -10.70
CA THR A 385 -1.83 1.62 -11.55
C THR A 385 -1.69 2.94 -10.79
N THR A 386 -2.54 3.17 -9.79
CA THR A 386 -2.56 4.32 -8.88
C THR A 386 -3.09 3.90 -7.52
N ARG A 387 -2.76 4.68 -6.50
CA ARG A 387 -3.35 4.51 -5.16
C ARG A 387 -4.88 4.66 -5.15
N THR A 388 -5.46 5.45 -6.05
CA THR A 388 -6.91 5.71 -6.09
C THR A 388 -7.70 4.55 -6.69
N ASN A 389 -7.10 3.80 -7.63
CA ASN A 389 -7.75 2.66 -8.27
C ASN A 389 -7.47 1.35 -7.53
N TRP A 390 -6.33 1.24 -6.85
CA TRP A 390 -5.99 0.07 -6.05
C TRP A 390 -7.05 -0.19 -4.96
N ARG A 391 -7.35 -1.47 -4.73
CA ARG A 391 -8.27 -1.93 -3.70
C ARG A 391 -7.65 -3.03 -2.84
N GLY A 392 -8.05 -3.09 -1.57
CA GLY A 392 -7.44 -3.94 -0.55
C GLY A 392 -6.13 -3.37 0.01
N SER A 393 -5.38 -4.22 0.72
CA SER A 393 -4.08 -3.84 1.27
C SER A 393 -3.10 -3.46 0.15
N LEU A 394 -2.28 -2.42 0.37
CA LEU A 394 -1.28 -2.00 -0.60
C LEU A 394 -0.16 -3.05 -0.73
N PRO A 395 0.50 -3.19 -1.90
CA PRO A 395 1.59 -4.15 -2.10
C PRO A 395 2.67 -4.08 -1.01
N ARG A 396 3.09 -2.87 -0.62
CA ARG A 396 4.04 -2.68 0.49
C ARG A 396 3.57 -3.33 1.79
N ASP A 397 2.30 -3.18 2.13
CA ASP A 397 1.74 -3.64 3.40
C ASP A 397 1.51 -5.16 3.39
N ILE A 398 1.16 -5.72 2.22
CA ILE A 398 1.12 -7.17 1.98
C ILE A 398 2.52 -7.77 2.16
N LEU A 399 3.56 -7.16 1.57
CA LEU A 399 4.93 -7.62 1.71
C LEU A 399 5.40 -7.56 3.17
N CYS A 400 5.11 -6.48 3.90
CA CYS A 400 5.39 -6.39 5.33
C CYS A 400 4.68 -7.51 6.12
N THR A 401 3.42 -7.78 5.79
CA THR A 401 2.61 -8.82 6.46
C THR A 401 3.17 -10.21 6.20
N PHE A 402 3.50 -10.51 4.93
CA PHE A 402 4.16 -11.73 4.50
C PHE A 402 5.47 -11.97 5.27
N CYS A 403 6.34 -10.95 5.34
CA CYS A 403 7.60 -11.05 6.09
C CYS A 403 7.36 -11.37 7.57
N ARG A 404 6.39 -10.72 8.22
CA ARG A 404 6.06 -11.00 9.64
C ARG A 404 5.55 -12.41 9.86
N GLN A 405 4.67 -12.90 8.99
CA GLN A 405 4.08 -14.25 9.09
C GLN A 405 5.11 -15.36 8.85
N HIS A 406 6.10 -15.11 7.99
CA HIS A 406 7.24 -16.00 7.73
C HIS A 406 8.45 -15.72 8.62
N ARG A 407 8.33 -14.80 9.57
CA ARG A 407 9.38 -14.46 10.55
C ARG A 407 10.65 -13.91 9.92
N LEU A 408 10.55 -13.24 8.79
CA LEU A 408 11.63 -12.44 8.22
C LEU A 408 11.74 -11.10 8.96
N SER A 409 12.86 -10.39 8.75
CA SER A 409 12.99 -8.99 9.16
C SER A 409 12.03 -8.10 8.36
N GLU A 410 11.72 -6.89 8.87
CA GLU A 410 10.92 -5.95 8.08
C GLU A 410 11.64 -5.60 6.76
N PRO A 411 10.91 -5.51 5.64
CA PRO A 411 11.50 -5.19 4.34
C PRO A 411 12.14 -3.79 4.37
N VAL A 412 13.34 -3.69 3.78
CA VAL A 412 14.08 -2.43 3.66
C VAL A 412 13.79 -1.82 2.30
N PHE A 413 13.31 -0.56 2.30
CA PHE A 413 12.98 0.20 1.10
C PHE A 413 13.99 1.35 0.95
N SER A 414 14.72 1.37 -0.16
CA SER A 414 15.68 2.44 -0.49
C SER A 414 15.24 3.14 -1.76
N THR A 415 14.86 4.41 -1.68
CA THR A 415 14.39 5.16 -2.85
C THR A 415 15.50 6.03 -3.44
N VAL A 416 15.80 5.83 -4.72
CA VAL A 416 16.75 6.62 -5.50
C VAL A 416 15.99 7.70 -6.27
N THR A 417 16.53 8.91 -6.26
CA THR A 417 15.94 10.08 -6.88
C THR A 417 16.83 10.54 -8.03
N THR A 418 16.30 10.55 -9.26
CA THR A 418 17.05 10.92 -10.46
C THR A 418 16.41 12.16 -11.11
N PRO A 419 17.14 13.27 -11.26
CA PRO A 419 16.66 14.43 -12.00
C PRO A 419 16.47 14.08 -13.48
N ILE A 420 15.33 14.44 -14.10
CA ILE A 420 15.19 14.37 -15.55
C ILE A 420 16.10 15.45 -16.15
N LYS A 421 17.34 15.08 -16.49
CA LYS A 421 18.06 15.76 -17.57
C LYS A 421 17.31 15.44 -18.85
N ALA A 422 17.04 16.46 -19.67
CA ALA A 422 16.43 16.30 -20.98
C ALA A 422 17.10 15.11 -21.71
N LEU A 423 16.36 14.01 -21.86
CA LEU A 423 16.73 12.87 -22.68
C LEU A 423 16.62 13.34 -24.14
N SER A 424 17.61 14.10 -24.60
CA SER A 424 17.93 14.19 -26.01
C SER A 424 18.77 12.96 -26.37
N GLU A 425 18.30 12.24 -27.38
CA GLU A 425 18.98 11.20 -28.16
C GLU A 425 18.99 9.77 -27.60
N SER A 426 17.92 9.03 -27.88
CA SER A 426 18.06 7.62 -28.25
C SER A 426 18.48 7.55 -29.72
N PRO A 427 19.53 6.80 -30.11
CA PRO A 427 19.86 6.61 -31.51
C PRO A 427 18.86 5.64 -32.15
N ALA A 428 18.14 6.11 -33.16
CA ALA A 428 17.38 5.28 -34.05
C ALA A 428 18.30 4.30 -34.81
N CYS A 429 17.78 3.10 -35.03
CA CYS A 429 18.36 2.05 -35.86
C CYS A 429 18.69 2.57 -37.27
N GLY A 430 19.96 2.50 -37.67
CA GLY A 430 20.42 2.80 -39.03
C GLY A 430 21.71 2.05 -39.36
N LYS A 431 21.60 1.02 -40.21
CA LYS A 431 22.72 0.20 -40.70
C LYS A 431 23.69 1.03 -41.56
N LYS A 432 25.01 0.99 -41.28
CA LYS A 432 26.08 0.45 -42.17
C LYS A 432 27.50 0.93 -41.81
N LEU A 433 28.42 -0.05 -41.88
CA LEU A 433 29.82 -0.03 -42.35
C LEU A 433 30.96 0.41 -41.39
N LYS A 434 31.83 -0.60 -41.15
CA LYS A 434 33.21 -0.63 -40.62
C LYS A 434 34.09 0.55 -41.06
N VAL A 435 35.08 0.91 -40.22
CA VAL A 435 36.54 0.68 -40.42
C VAL A 435 37.31 1.13 -39.15
N THR A 436 38.52 0.59 -39.03
CA THR A 436 39.43 0.27 -37.92
C THR A 436 40.33 1.41 -37.38
N ASP A 437 40.97 1.08 -36.23
CA ASP A 437 42.30 1.54 -35.73
C ASP A 437 42.40 3.00 -35.24
N SER A 438 43.15 3.38 -34.20
CA SER A 438 44.19 2.76 -33.35
C SER A 438 44.60 3.77 -32.24
N THR A 439 45.16 3.30 -31.11
CA THR A 439 46.30 3.86 -30.29
C THR A 439 46.24 5.33 -29.81
N GLU A 440 46.73 5.80 -28.65
CA GLU A 440 47.54 5.33 -27.51
C GLU A 440 47.59 6.49 -26.47
N GLU A 441 47.85 6.16 -25.20
CA GLU A 441 48.64 6.88 -24.17
C GLU A 441 48.22 8.31 -23.70
N GLU A 442 47.78 8.48 -22.44
CA GLU A 442 48.57 8.73 -21.19
C GLU A 442 49.18 10.15 -21.08
N ILE A 443 48.82 10.89 -20.00
CA ILE A 443 49.72 11.57 -19.03
C ILE A 443 48.91 12.34 -17.96
N GLU A 444 49.39 12.22 -16.72
CA GLU A 444 48.89 12.74 -15.45
C GLU A 444 49.20 14.23 -15.14
N HIS A 445 48.58 14.70 -14.05
CA HIS A 445 48.88 15.88 -13.20
C HIS A 445 48.37 17.25 -13.72
N GLU A 446 47.77 18.15 -12.92
CA GLU A 446 48.07 18.51 -11.53
C GLU A 446 46.91 19.30 -10.88
N LYS A 447 46.93 19.38 -9.54
CA LYS A 447 45.91 20.01 -8.67
C LYS A 447 45.80 21.53 -8.84
N GLY A 448 44.57 22.04 -8.77
CA GLY A 448 44.28 23.46 -8.53
C GLY A 448 42.89 23.67 -7.93
N CYS A 449 42.83 23.91 -6.62
CA CYS A 449 41.62 24.22 -5.87
C CYS A 449 41.21 25.68 -6.11
N ALA A 450 40.01 25.93 -6.61
CA ALA A 450 39.33 27.20 -6.46
C ALA A 450 37.84 26.96 -6.25
N ARG A 451 37.36 27.37 -5.07
CA ARG A 451 35.95 27.49 -4.71
C ARG A 451 35.31 28.49 -5.67
N ASP A 452 34.25 28.08 -6.34
CA ASP A 452 33.16 29.00 -6.67
C ASP A 452 31.82 28.31 -6.42
N THR A 453 31.11 28.90 -5.47
CA THR A 453 29.84 28.46 -4.93
C THR A 453 28.79 29.20 -5.74
N VAL A 454 28.40 28.65 -6.89
CA VAL A 454 27.24 29.16 -7.64
C VAL A 454 26.11 28.17 -7.47
N ALA A 455 25.22 28.50 -6.53
CA ALA A 455 23.95 27.87 -6.32
C ALA A 455 23.11 27.96 -7.61
N ARG A 456 23.12 26.88 -8.40
CA ARG A 456 22.11 26.64 -9.43
C ARG A 456 20.88 26.05 -8.74
N GLU A 457 19.99 26.90 -8.26
CA GLU A 457 18.60 26.52 -8.04
C GLU A 457 17.95 26.32 -9.41
N SER A 458 17.98 25.07 -9.88
CA SER A 458 17.26 24.64 -11.06
C SER A 458 15.76 24.63 -10.76
N VAL A 459 14.99 25.29 -11.63
CA VAL A 459 13.70 24.85 -12.21
C VAL A 459 13.32 23.46 -11.70
N GLU A 460 12.10 23.26 -11.17
CA GLU A 460 11.53 21.93 -10.87
C GLU A 460 11.64 21.02 -12.12
N SER A 461 12.82 20.42 -12.28
CA SER A 461 13.09 19.38 -13.24
C SER A 461 12.25 18.22 -12.77
N ALA A 462 11.39 17.71 -13.66
CA ALA A 462 10.57 16.56 -13.33
C ALA A 462 11.48 15.47 -12.74
N VAL A 463 11.20 15.05 -11.51
CA VAL A 463 12.03 14.07 -10.79
C VAL A 463 11.43 12.70 -11.02
N THR A 464 12.29 11.70 -11.24
CA THR A 464 11.86 10.29 -11.27
C THR A 464 12.40 9.56 -10.06
N TYR A 465 11.61 8.59 -9.59
CA TYR A 465 11.91 7.79 -8.42
C TYR A 465 12.01 6.32 -8.80
N GLN A 466 13.05 5.67 -8.31
CA GLN A 466 13.21 4.22 -8.31
C GLN A 466 13.24 3.73 -6.86
N CYS A 467 12.82 2.49 -6.62
CA CYS A 467 12.85 1.90 -5.28
C CYS A 467 13.54 0.54 -5.34
N GLU A 468 14.54 0.36 -4.48
CA GLU A 468 15.14 -0.93 -4.15
C GLU A 468 14.43 -1.53 -2.93
N VAL A 469 14.15 -2.84 -2.99
CA VAL A 469 13.57 -3.61 -1.88
C VAL A 469 14.50 -4.76 -1.52
N LYS A 470 14.85 -4.88 -0.24
CA LYS A 470 15.67 -5.96 0.32
C LYS A 470 14.95 -6.69 1.44
N LEU A 471 14.96 -8.02 1.37
CA LEU A 471 14.43 -8.92 2.39
C LEU A 471 15.58 -9.64 3.11
N PHE A 472 15.47 -9.73 4.43
CA PHE A 472 16.49 -10.35 5.29
C PHE A 472 15.89 -11.40 6.21
N SER A 473 16.66 -12.45 6.52
CA SER A 473 16.37 -13.37 7.62
C SER A 473 16.41 -12.64 8.97
N LYS A 474 15.99 -13.29 10.06
CA LYS A 474 16.19 -12.72 11.42
C LYS A 474 17.66 -12.55 11.77
N CYS A 475 18.50 -13.43 11.24
CA CYS A 475 19.95 -13.39 11.42
C CYS A 475 20.63 -12.34 10.52
N GLN A 476 19.86 -11.49 9.82
CA GLN A 476 20.35 -10.47 8.88
C GLN A 476 21.03 -11.03 7.63
N ASP A 477 20.73 -12.27 7.26
CA ASP A 477 21.17 -12.83 5.97
C ASP A 477 20.26 -12.31 4.86
N LEU A 478 20.84 -11.75 3.78
CA LEU A 478 20.08 -11.31 2.63
C LEU A 478 19.42 -12.52 1.93
N THR A 479 18.10 -12.46 1.73
CA THR A 479 17.33 -13.51 1.07
C THR A 479 16.93 -13.10 -0.34
N VAL A 480 16.38 -11.90 -0.51
CA VAL A 480 15.83 -11.38 -1.78
C VAL A 480 16.17 -9.90 -1.93
N GLU A 481 16.54 -9.48 -3.13
CA GLU A 481 16.83 -8.12 -3.54
C GLU A 481 16.12 -7.83 -4.87
N CYS A 482 15.39 -6.72 -4.95
CA CYS A 482 14.73 -6.29 -6.18
C CYS A 482 15.04 -4.81 -6.41
N PHE A 483 15.60 -4.49 -7.58
CA PHE A 483 15.86 -3.12 -8.00
C PHE A 483 15.47 -2.95 -9.47
N PRO A 484 14.20 -2.60 -9.74
CA PRO A 484 13.70 -2.54 -11.09
C PRO A 484 14.20 -1.29 -11.83
N LYS A 485 14.31 -1.40 -13.15
CA LYS A 485 14.71 -0.28 -14.03
C LYS A 485 13.61 0.77 -14.19
N ASP A 486 12.36 0.39 -13.95
CA ASP A 486 11.20 1.28 -14.09
C ASP A 486 11.31 2.47 -13.14
N SER A 487 11.08 3.68 -13.66
CA SER A 487 11.11 4.91 -12.89
C SER A 487 9.74 5.57 -12.87
N PHE A 488 9.36 6.14 -11.73
CA PHE A 488 8.01 6.65 -11.49
C PHE A 488 8.04 8.13 -11.12
N LYS A 489 6.99 8.88 -11.51
CA LYS A 489 6.83 10.31 -11.14
C LYS A 489 6.61 10.51 -9.63
N LYS A 490 6.09 9.50 -8.93
CA LYS A 490 5.81 9.54 -7.48
C LYS A 490 6.63 8.49 -6.74
N GLN A 491 7.26 8.89 -5.64
CA GLN A 491 8.02 7.99 -4.77
C GLN A 491 7.16 6.83 -4.23
N ASN A 492 5.90 7.09 -3.87
CA ASN A 492 5.03 6.02 -3.39
C ASN A 492 4.79 4.95 -4.46
N ASP A 493 4.61 5.36 -5.72
CA ASP A 493 4.26 4.44 -6.80
C ASP A 493 5.43 3.52 -7.15
N SER A 494 6.68 4.01 -7.03
CA SER A 494 7.87 3.16 -7.16
C SER A 494 7.96 2.12 -6.04
N VAL A 495 7.69 2.52 -4.79
CA VAL A 495 7.67 1.59 -3.65
C VAL A 495 6.60 0.51 -3.84
N GLN A 496 5.38 0.88 -4.26
CA GLN A 496 4.30 -0.09 -4.46
C GLN A 496 4.57 -1.04 -5.62
N ASN A 497 5.03 -0.54 -6.77
CA ASN A 497 5.35 -1.39 -7.92
C ASN A 497 6.52 -2.36 -7.64
N THR A 498 7.61 -1.90 -7.01
CA THR A 498 8.70 -2.80 -6.62
C THR A 498 8.22 -3.87 -5.63
N SER A 499 7.40 -3.48 -4.65
CA SER A 499 6.81 -4.44 -3.70
C SER A 499 5.94 -5.47 -4.41
N LEU A 500 5.16 -5.05 -5.41
CA LEU A 500 4.30 -5.95 -6.19
C LEU A 500 5.11 -6.94 -7.01
N LYS A 501 6.22 -6.53 -7.66
CA LYS A 501 7.13 -7.46 -8.37
C LYS A 501 7.63 -8.57 -7.45
N VAL A 502 8.10 -8.21 -6.25
CA VAL A 502 8.56 -9.19 -5.23
C VAL A 502 7.42 -10.13 -4.83
N LEU A 503 6.22 -9.59 -4.60
CA LEU A 503 5.05 -10.39 -4.24
C LEU A 503 4.62 -11.35 -5.36
N SER A 504 4.63 -10.92 -6.61
CA SER A 504 4.30 -11.75 -7.78
C SER A 504 5.26 -12.92 -7.93
N TRP A 505 6.56 -12.69 -7.75
CA TRP A 505 7.57 -13.75 -7.77
C TRP A 505 7.39 -14.74 -6.61
N LEU A 506 7.20 -14.24 -5.38
CA LEU A 506 6.89 -15.09 -4.23
C LEU A 506 5.60 -15.90 -4.48
N ASN A 507 4.56 -15.26 -5.02
CA ASN A 507 3.30 -15.93 -5.32
C ASN A 507 3.47 -17.07 -6.32
N ALA A 508 4.29 -16.89 -7.35
CA ALA A 508 4.62 -17.95 -8.30
C ALA A 508 5.32 -19.14 -7.62
N TYR A 509 6.27 -18.87 -6.71
CA TYR A 509 6.93 -19.92 -5.92
C TYR A 509 5.95 -20.69 -5.00
N PHE A 510 5.04 -19.99 -4.33
CA PHE A 510 4.07 -20.66 -3.44
C PHE A 510 2.96 -21.42 -4.18
N ARG A 511 2.72 -21.12 -5.47
CA ARG A 511 1.81 -21.91 -6.32
C ARG A 511 2.42 -23.22 -6.82
N ASP A 512 3.75 -23.25 -6.96
CA ASP A 512 4.51 -24.39 -7.47
C ASP A 512 5.77 -24.56 -6.61
N LEU A 513 5.65 -25.24 -5.47
CA LEU A 513 6.75 -25.38 -4.51
C LEU A 513 7.83 -26.38 -4.98
N ASP A 514 7.52 -27.17 -6.00
CA ASP A 514 8.41 -28.10 -6.71
C ASP A 514 9.03 -27.48 -7.96
N MET A 515 8.83 -26.18 -8.18
CA MET A 515 9.42 -25.42 -9.27
C MET A 515 10.93 -25.67 -9.36
N THR A 516 11.39 -26.04 -10.56
CA THR A 516 12.82 -26.30 -10.80
C THR A 516 13.64 -25.03 -10.59
N PRO A 517 14.90 -25.14 -10.16
CA PRO A 517 15.78 -23.98 -10.00
C PRO A 517 15.90 -23.14 -11.28
N GLU A 518 15.87 -23.76 -12.48
CA GLU A 518 15.93 -23.01 -13.74
C GLU A 518 14.68 -22.14 -13.94
N LYS A 519 13.49 -22.70 -13.66
CA LYS A 519 12.21 -21.99 -13.77
C LYS A 519 12.12 -20.86 -12.73
N LEU A 520 12.59 -21.09 -11.50
CA LEU A 520 12.66 -20.07 -10.46
C LEU A 520 13.60 -18.91 -10.82
N ASN A 521 14.77 -19.23 -11.38
CA ASN A 521 15.72 -18.22 -11.85
C ASN A 521 15.18 -17.45 -13.08
N SER A 522 14.48 -18.13 -14.00
CA SER A 522 13.87 -17.47 -15.16
C SER A 522 12.81 -16.43 -14.78
N THR A 523 11.97 -16.75 -13.79
CA THR A 523 10.93 -15.85 -13.27
C THR A 523 11.51 -14.73 -12.39
N ALA A 524 12.63 -14.99 -11.70
CA ALA A 524 13.36 -13.94 -10.99
C ALA A 524 13.96 -12.93 -11.97
N ASN A 525 14.57 -13.41 -13.06
CA ASN A 525 15.18 -12.56 -14.09
C ASN A 525 14.15 -11.69 -14.81
N SER A 526 12.96 -12.23 -15.13
CA SER A 526 11.90 -11.44 -15.79
C SER A 526 11.36 -10.31 -14.92
N LEU A 527 11.48 -10.43 -13.59
CA LEU A 527 11.03 -9.44 -12.61
C LEU A 527 12.18 -8.61 -12.00
N GLU A 528 13.41 -8.77 -12.50
CA GLU A 528 14.61 -8.06 -12.02
C GLU A 528 14.90 -8.31 -10.53
N ILE A 529 14.69 -9.56 -10.10
CA ILE A 529 14.91 -10.05 -8.74
C ILE A 529 16.21 -10.84 -8.68
N ARG A 530 17.02 -10.56 -7.65
CA ARG A 530 18.20 -11.34 -7.26
C ARG A 530 17.90 -11.98 -5.90
N PHE A 531 18.21 -13.26 -5.74
CA PHE A 531 17.99 -13.97 -4.47
C PHE A 531 19.13 -14.95 -4.18
N CYS A 532 19.36 -15.24 -2.91
CA CYS A 532 20.35 -16.24 -2.50
C CYS A 532 19.65 -17.59 -2.29
N GLU A 533 19.83 -18.54 -3.21
CA GLU A 533 19.15 -19.85 -3.18
C GLU A 533 19.30 -20.55 -1.81
N LYS A 534 20.52 -20.62 -1.27
CA LYS A 534 20.80 -21.28 0.01
C LYS A 534 20.02 -20.66 1.16
N ASN A 535 20.00 -19.33 1.26
CA ASN A 535 19.30 -18.62 2.34
C ASN A 535 17.79 -18.69 2.14
N PHE A 536 17.32 -18.51 0.90
CA PHE A 536 15.90 -18.57 0.56
C PHE A 536 15.29 -19.94 0.90
N PHE A 537 15.89 -21.04 0.42
CA PHE A 537 15.37 -22.38 0.70
C PHE A 537 15.50 -22.77 2.18
N LYS A 538 16.50 -22.26 2.89
CA LYS A 538 16.62 -22.45 4.34
C LYS A 538 15.46 -21.81 5.10
N GLU A 539 15.09 -20.56 4.76
CA GLU A 539 13.99 -19.86 5.44
C GLU A 539 12.62 -20.48 5.11
N PHE A 540 12.43 -21.01 3.90
CA PHE A 540 11.15 -21.57 3.45
C PHE A 540 11.08 -23.11 3.46
N ALA A 541 12.02 -23.81 4.11
CA ALA A 541 12.12 -25.27 4.10
C ALA A 541 10.81 -25.98 4.52
N LEU A 542 10.12 -25.47 5.55
CA LEU A 542 8.86 -26.03 6.05
C LEU A 542 7.68 -25.87 5.08
N CYS A 543 7.78 -24.97 4.09
CA CYS A 543 6.73 -24.78 3.09
C CYS A 543 6.63 -26.00 2.16
N ARG A 544 7.78 -26.54 1.74
CA ARG A 544 7.85 -27.73 0.86
C ARG A 544 7.24 -28.97 1.49
N SER A 545 7.41 -29.13 2.81
CA SER A 545 6.84 -30.26 3.55
C SER A 545 5.32 -30.32 3.50
N ILE A 546 4.65 -29.17 3.37
CA ILE A 546 3.20 -29.10 3.19
C ILE A 546 2.76 -29.41 1.76
N HIS A 547 3.54 -29.02 0.75
CA HIS A 547 3.22 -29.32 -0.65
C HIS A 547 3.15 -30.83 -0.90
N ASN A 548 4.11 -31.58 -0.34
CA ASN A 548 4.15 -33.04 -0.42
C ASN A 548 2.90 -33.69 0.22
N VAL A 549 2.35 -33.08 1.28
CA VAL A 549 1.10 -33.52 1.89
C VAL A 549 -0.08 -33.31 0.92
N TYR A 550 -0.17 -32.15 0.27
CA TYR A 550 -1.25 -31.88 -0.68
C TYR A 550 -1.15 -32.73 -1.96
N GLN A 551 0.05 -33.02 -2.49
CA GLN A 551 0.20 -33.95 -3.62
C GLN A 551 -0.26 -35.38 -3.28
N SER A 552 -0.03 -35.84 -2.05
CA SER A 552 -0.48 -37.17 -1.60
C SER A 552 -2.01 -37.28 -1.51
N GLU A 553 -2.71 -36.19 -1.14
CA GLU A 553 -4.18 -36.12 -1.13
C GLU A 553 -4.79 -36.03 -2.55
N THR A 554 -3.99 -35.65 -3.55
CA THR A 554 -4.44 -35.35 -4.93
C THR A 554 -4.03 -36.42 -5.95
N GLN A 555 -3.68 -37.65 -5.50
CA GLN A 555 -3.51 -38.82 -6.36
C GLN A 555 -4.85 -39.23 -7.01
N GLY A 556 -5.27 -38.45 -7.99
CA GLY A 556 -6.53 -38.56 -8.71
C GLY A 556 -6.72 -37.45 -9.74
N ALA A 557 -6.08 -36.28 -9.54
CA ALA A 557 -6.01 -35.23 -10.55
C ALA A 557 -4.54 -34.95 -10.85
N LYS A 558 -4.04 -35.54 -11.94
CA LYS A 558 -2.79 -35.07 -12.54
C LYS A 558 -2.95 -33.57 -12.78
N PHE A 559 -2.05 -32.76 -12.25
CA PHE A 559 -1.81 -31.42 -12.78
C PHE A 559 -1.65 -31.58 -14.29
N LEU A 560 -2.54 -30.96 -15.06
CA LEU A 560 -2.39 -30.94 -16.50
C LEU A 560 -1.06 -30.26 -16.82
N ASP A 561 -0.32 -30.96 -17.66
CA ASP A 561 1.08 -30.79 -17.96
C ASP A 561 1.40 -29.44 -18.60
N GLU A 562 2.54 -28.91 -18.18
CA GLU A 562 3.54 -28.12 -18.90
C GLU A 562 3.13 -27.43 -20.22
N ASN A 563 2.86 -26.11 -20.17
CA ASN A 563 3.29 -25.08 -21.16
C ASN A 563 2.74 -23.64 -20.93
N HIS A 564 2.50 -23.19 -19.69
CA HIS A 564 1.93 -21.85 -19.44
C HIS A 564 2.88 -20.85 -18.76
N ILE A 565 4.13 -20.74 -19.25
CA ILE A 565 4.96 -19.54 -19.01
C ILE A 565 5.07 -18.64 -20.26
N SER A 566 4.51 -19.06 -21.40
CA SER A 566 4.45 -18.23 -22.61
C SER A 566 3.06 -18.19 -23.24
N MET A 567 2.06 -17.60 -22.58
CA MET A 567 0.87 -17.11 -23.30
C MET A 567 0.33 -15.87 -22.62
N LEU A 568 0.92 -14.73 -22.96
CA LEU A 568 0.37 -13.39 -22.74
C LEU A 568 -0.39 -12.90 -23.98
N ASN A 569 -0.60 -13.74 -25.01
CA ASN A 569 -1.29 -13.40 -26.24
C ASN A 569 -1.82 -14.68 -26.95
N THR A 570 -3.05 -15.16 -26.64
CA THR A 570 -3.97 -15.88 -27.56
C THR A 570 -5.33 -16.19 -26.90
N LEU A 571 -6.38 -16.30 -27.72
CA LEU A 571 -7.83 -16.30 -27.45
C LEU A 571 -8.39 -16.93 -26.13
N PRO A 572 -9.52 -16.40 -25.60
CA PRO A 572 -10.21 -16.92 -24.42
C PRO A 572 -11.20 -18.04 -24.77
N GLY A 573 -11.05 -19.22 -24.18
CA GLY A 573 -12.00 -20.31 -24.43
C GLY A 573 -11.63 -21.64 -23.80
N GLN A 574 -11.32 -21.69 -22.49
CA GLN A 574 -11.23 -22.94 -21.74
C GLN A 574 -11.41 -22.65 -20.24
N GLY A 575 -12.57 -23.00 -19.69
CA GLY A 575 -12.83 -22.95 -18.24
C GLY A 575 -14.22 -22.49 -17.80
N VAL A 576 -15.06 -21.99 -18.71
CA VAL A 576 -16.47 -21.65 -18.42
C VAL A 576 -17.37 -22.68 -19.09
N PHE A 577 -18.10 -23.47 -18.29
CA PHE A 577 -18.94 -24.56 -18.81
C PHE A 577 -20.36 -24.10 -19.20
N SER A 578 -20.82 -22.98 -18.66
CA SER A 578 -22.12 -22.37 -18.96
C SER A 578 -22.05 -20.90 -18.61
N LEU A 579 -22.50 -20.01 -19.50
CA LEU A 579 -22.66 -18.58 -19.26
C LEU A 579 -24.09 -18.20 -19.65
N ASN A 580 -24.82 -17.59 -18.72
CA ASN A 580 -26.10 -16.95 -19.02
C ASN A 580 -26.02 -15.48 -18.58
N ILE A 581 -26.34 -14.56 -19.49
CA ILE A 581 -26.42 -13.12 -19.22
C ILE A 581 -27.87 -12.71 -19.43
N ASP A 582 -28.50 -12.22 -18.37
CA ASP A 582 -29.90 -11.79 -18.37
C ASP A 582 -29.97 -10.29 -18.02
N GLY A 583 -30.91 -9.56 -18.64
CA GLY A 583 -31.23 -8.17 -18.32
C GLY A 583 -31.12 -7.21 -19.52
N PRO A 584 -31.74 -6.02 -19.42
CA PRO A 584 -31.72 -5.03 -20.50
C PRO A 584 -30.29 -4.52 -20.73
N ASP A 585 -29.86 -4.48 -21.98
CA ASP A 585 -28.58 -3.91 -22.36
C ASP A 585 -28.64 -2.37 -22.28
N SER A 586 -27.85 -1.78 -21.39
CA SER A 586 -27.74 -0.33 -21.25
C SER A 586 -26.75 0.29 -22.25
N GLY A 587 -26.02 -0.52 -23.02
CA GLY A 587 -24.94 -0.15 -23.94
C GLY A 587 -23.65 0.38 -23.27
N VAL A 588 -23.59 0.43 -21.93
CA VAL A 588 -22.44 0.96 -21.19
C VAL A 588 -21.58 -0.21 -20.73
N CYS A 589 -20.61 -0.58 -21.57
CA CYS A 589 -19.68 -1.66 -21.29
C CYS A 589 -18.42 -1.16 -20.53
N PRO A 590 -17.84 -1.98 -19.64
CA PRO A 590 -16.58 -1.67 -18.98
C PRO A 590 -15.39 -1.60 -19.96
N SER A 591 -14.46 -0.64 -19.74
CA SER A 591 -13.18 -0.56 -20.47
C SER A 591 -11.98 -0.62 -19.52
N ASN A 592 -10.83 -1.08 -20.00
CA ASN A 592 -9.59 -1.17 -19.21
C ASN A 592 -9.28 0.13 -18.44
N GLY A 593 -8.95 0.00 -17.16
CA GLY A 593 -8.70 1.13 -16.24
C GLY A 593 -9.94 1.73 -15.58
N CYS A 594 -11.15 1.29 -15.96
CA CYS A 594 -12.37 1.61 -15.23
C CYS A 594 -12.42 0.90 -13.87
N LEU A 595 -13.12 1.52 -12.93
CA LEU A 595 -13.46 0.90 -11.65
C LEU A 595 -14.91 0.40 -11.71
N LEU A 596 -15.08 -0.90 -11.56
CA LEU A 596 -16.38 -1.58 -11.61
C LEU A 596 -16.94 -1.79 -10.21
N PHE A 597 -18.27 -1.80 -10.11
CA PHE A 597 -19.01 -2.16 -8.90
C PHE A 597 -19.98 -3.28 -9.24
N ILE A 598 -19.83 -4.43 -8.58
CA ILE A 598 -20.68 -5.60 -8.79
C ILE A 598 -21.29 -6.07 -7.47
N SER A 599 -22.46 -6.69 -7.54
CA SER A 599 -22.95 -7.61 -6.51
C SER A 599 -22.68 -9.03 -6.95
N TYR A 600 -22.28 -9.93 -6.05
CA TYR A 600 -22.01 -11.32 -6.41
C TYR A 600 -22.37 -12.32 -5.30
N SER A 601 -22.57 -13.57 -5.71
CA SER A 601 -22.63 -14.75 -4.86
C SER A 601 -21.93 -15.92 -5.53
N VAL A 602 -21.17 -16.69 -4.75
CA VAL A 602 -20.44 -17.89 -5.18
C VAL A 602 -21.01 -19.07 -4.40
N SER A 603 -21.44 -20.10 -5.11
CA SER A 603 -22.07 -21.28 -4.53
C SER A 603 -21.37 -22.58 -4.93
N LEU A 604 -21.27 -23.51 -4.01
CA LEU A 604 -20.87 -24.89 -4.28
C LEU A 604 -22.07 -25.66 -4.83
N VAL A 605 -21.91 -26.25 -6.02
CA VAL A 605 -22.99 -26.97 -6.71
C VAL A 605 -22.50 -28.37 -7.12
N THR A 606 -23.36 -29.38 -6.99
CA THR A 606 -23.10 -30.71 -7.58
C THR A 606 -23.37 -30.69 -9.08
N GLU A 607 -22.65 -31.43 -9.91
CA GLU A 607 -22.89 -31.48 -11.37
C GLU A 607 -24.35 -31.81 -11.75
N SER A 608 -25.05 -32.60 -10.93
CA SER A 608 -26.49 -32.90 -11.11
C SER A 608 -27.44 -31.72 -10.87
N GLY A 609 -26.95 -30.56 -10.40
CA GLY A 609 -27.74 -29.36 -10.08
C GLY A 609 -28.63 -29.47 -8.84
N ASN A 610 -28.74 -30.65 -8.23
CA ASN A 610 -29.73 -30.92 -7.17
C ASN A 610 -29.40 -30.32 -5.79
N ARG A 611 -28.16 -29.87 -5.55
CA ARG A 611 -27.73 -29.25 -4.29
C ARG A 611 -26.85 -28.03 -4.56
N LYS A 612 -27.18 -26.90 -3.90
CA LYS A 612 -26.49 -25.62 -3.97
C LYS A 612 -26.30 -25.06 -2.55
N GLU A 613 -25.08 -24.63 -2.22
CA GLU A 613 -24.74 -23.99 -0.94
C GLU A 613 -23.92 -22.73 -1.21
N VAL A 614 -24.36 -21.57 -0.71
CA VAL A 614 -23.62 -20.30 -0.89
C VAL A 614 -22.41 -20.30 0.03
N ILE A 615 -21.22 -20.07 -0.54
CA ILE A 615 -19.94 -20.04 0.18
C ILE A 615 -19.53 -18.61 0.50
N GLU A 616 -19.65 -17.72 -0.48
CA GLU A 616 -19.18 -16.33 -0.41
C GLU A 616 -20.17 -15.43 -1.16
N SER A 617 -20.46 -14.24 -0.64
CA SER A 617 -21.33 -13.26 -1.31
C SER A 617 -21.02 -11.84 -0.86
N SER A 618 -21.19 -10.87 -1.75
CA SER A 618 -21.12 -9.45 -1.43
C SER A 618 -22.18 -8.66 -2.18
N ASN A 619 -22.75 -7.66 -1.50
CA ASN A 619 -23.71 -6.73 -2.10
C ASN A 619 -23.03 -5.69 -2.98
N GLU A 620 -21.81 -5.27 -2.62
CA GLU A 620 -21.04 -4.30 -3.39
C GLU A 620 -19.55 -4.70 -3.31
N PHE A 621 -18.97 -4.95 -4.47
CA PHE A 621 -17.56 -5.32 -4.61
C PHE A 621 -16.97 -4.54 -5.78
N GLU A 622 -15.89 -3.82 -5.50
CA GLU A 622 -15.29 -2.87 -6.42
C GLU A 622 -13.91 -3.31 -6.92
N PHE A 623 -13.63 -3.26 -8.22
CA PHE A 623 -12.33 -3.66 -8.75
C PHE A 623 -11.96 -2.92 -10.03
N GLU A 624 -10.66 -2.76 -10.27
CA GLU A 624 -10.12 -2.17 -11.50
C GLU A 624 -10.03 -3.25 -12.58
N ILE A 625 -10.62 -2.97 -13.74
CA ILE A 625 -10.58 -3.85 -14.91
C ILE A 625 -9.27 -3.62 -15.71
N GLY A 626 -8.68 -4.68 -16.23
CA GLY A 626 -7.39 -4.73 -16.91
C GLY A 626 -6.18 -4.92 -15.99
N ALA A 627 -6.35 -4.82 -14.66
CA ALA A 627 -5.27 -4.99 -13.68
C ALA A 627 -5.11 -6.44 -13.18
N GLY A 628 -6.03 -7.34 -13.54
CA GLY A 628 -6.09 -8.71 -13.00
C GLY A 628 -6.47 -8.74 -11.52
N ALA A 629 -7.36 -7.83 -11.09
CA ALA A 629 -7.77 -7.68 -9.69
C ALA A 629 -8.80 -8.73 -9.22
N VAL A 630 -9.29 -9.54 -10.15
CA VAL A 630 -10.30 -10.59 -9.95
C VAL A 630 -9.91 -11.84 -10.75
N ILE A 631 -10.61 -12.95 -10.52
CA ILE A 631 -10.41 -14.17 -11.32
C ILE A 631 -10.57 -13.88 -12.83
N PRO A 632 -9.69 -14.43 -13.71
CA PRO A 632 -9.69 -14.08 -15.14
C PRO A 632 -11.02 -14.30 -15.85
N ASN A 633 -11.74 -15.37 -15.50
CA ASN A 633 -13.04 -15.70 -16.10
C ASN A 633 -14.11 -14.64 -15.76
N LEU A 634 -14.06 -14.06 -14.56
CA LEU A 634 -14.98 -12.99 -14.17
C LEU A 634 -14.72 -11.74 -15.01
N GLU A 635 -13.46 -11.37 -15.18
CA GLU A 635 -13.05 -10.22 -15.97
C GLU A 635 -13.60 -10.33 -17.40
N VAL A 636 -13.47 -11.50 -18.04
CA VAL A 636 -14.05 -11.79 -19.37
C VAL A 636 -15.57 -11.70 -19.41
N VAL A 637 -16.26 -12.16 -18.36
CA VAL A 637 -17.74 -12.09 -18.29
C VAL A 637 -18.20 -10.66 -18.11
N VAL A 638 -17.61 -9.90 -17.18
CA VAL A 638 -18.05 -8.55 -16.87
C VAL A 638 -17.76 -7.58 -18.02
N THR A 639 -16.72 -7.81 -18.83
CA THR A 639 -16.48 -7.01 -20.06
C THR A 639 -17.57 -7.19 -21.12
N GLN A 640 -18.36 -8.27 -21.05
CA GLN A 640 -19.50 -8.53 -21.95
C GLN A 640 -20.84 -8.06 -21.37
N MET A 641 -20.84 -7.44 -20.18
CA MET A 641 -22.05 -7.00 -19.49
C MET A 641 -22.21 -5.49 -19.54
N SER A 642 -23.47 -5.07 -19.52
CA SER A 642 -23.90 -3.68 -19.33
C SER A 642 -24.47 -3.46 -17.92
N ILE A 643 -24.54 -2.19 -17.51
CA ILE A 643 -25.04 -1.80 -16.18
C ILE A 643 -26.47 -2.31 -16.00
N GLY A 644 -26.72 -3.02 -14.89
CA GLY A 644 -28.00 -3.62 -14.54
C GLY A 644 -28.17 -5.08 -15.00
N GLN A 645 -27.28 -5.60 -15.85
CA GLN A 645 -27.33 -7.01 -16.25
C GLN A 645 -26.78 -7.92 -15.15
N SER A 646 -27.28 -9.15 -15.14
CA SER A 646 -26.84 -10.23 -14.28
C SER A 646 -26.23 -11.35 -15.11
N ALA A 647 -25.15 -11.94 -14.63
CA ALA A 647 -24.53 -13.11 -15.25
C ALA A 647 -24.43 -14.26 -14.27
N CYS A 648 -24.65 -15.48 -14.77
CA CYS A 648 -24.44 -16.72 -14.03
C CYS A 648 -23.52 -17.65 -14.82
N PHE A 649 -22.45 -18.13 -14.19
CA PHE A 649 -21.53 -19.06 -14.83
C PHE A 649 -20.92 -20.07 -13.86
N LYS A 650 -20.46 -21.21 -14.40
CA LYS A 650 -19.85 -22.30 -13.63
C LYS A 650 -18.39 -22.51 -14.01
N MET A 651 -17.57 -22.78 -13.00
CA MET A 651 -16.14 -23.07 -13.13
C MET A 651 -15.76 -24.33 -12.37
N ASP A 652 -14.61 -24.90 -12.74
CA ASP A 652 -13.97 -25.96 -11.98
C ASP A 652 -13.69 -25.55 -10.53
N MET A 653 -13.53 -26.56 -9.67
CA MET A 653 -13.24 -26.34 -8.27
C MET A 653 -11.91 -25.61 -8.07
N ALA A 654 -11.97 -24.50 -7.33
CA ALA A 654 -10.78 -23.87 -6.76
C ALA A 654 -10.10 -24.81 -5.75
N PRO A 655 -8.81 -24.60 -5.42
CA PRO A 655 -8.14 -25.41 -4.40
C PRO A 655 -8.92 -25.41 -3.08
N LYS A 656 -9.03 -26.58 -2.45
CA LYS A 656 -9.93 -26.82 -1.31
C LYS A 656 -9.72 -25.83 -0.17
N GLU A 657 -8.47 -25.43 0.07
CA GLU A 657 -8.10 -24.46 1.10
C GLU A 657 -8.73 -23.07 0.90
N PHE A 658 -8.89 -22.59 -0.33
CA PHE A 658 -9.57 -21.32 -0.60
C PHE A 658 -11.07 -21.43 -0.37
N VAL A 659 -11.67 -22.57 -0.78
CA VAL A 659 -13.11 -22.83 -0.57
C VAL A 659 -13.43 -22.92 0.92
N LEU A 660 -12.61 -23.65 1.69
CA LEU A 660 -12.78 -23.80 3.14
C LEU A 660 -12.44 -22.52 3.91
N ALA A 661 -11.57 -21.65 3.38
CA ALA A 661 -11.30 -20.34 3.96
C ALA A 661 -12.43 -19.31 3.69
N ALA A 662 -13.16 -19.48 2.58
CA ALA A 662 -14.29 -18.64 2.20
C ALA A 662 -15.57 -19.01 2.96
N ALA A 663 -15.86 -20.29 3.13
CA ALA A 663 -17.09 -20.79 3.76
C ALA A 663 -17.26 -20.28 5.20
N ALA A 664 -18.30 -19.48 5.45
CA ALA A 664 -18.60 -18.90 6.77
C ALA A 664 -18.84 -19.96 7.87
N ALA A 665 -19.38 -21.12 7.49
CA ALA A 665 -19.44 -22.30 8.34
C ALA A 665 -19.19 -23.53 7.46
N VAL A 666 -18.18 -24.32 7.81
CA VAL A 666 -17.94 -25.62 7.17
C VAL A 666 -19.00 -26.58 7.71
N SER A 667 -20.15 -26.61 7.06
CA SER A 667 -21.23 -27.51 7.47
C SER A 667 -20.84 -28.96 7.13
N ALA A 668 -21.39 -29.94 7.84
CA ALA A 668 -21.27 -31.34 7.44
C ALA A 668 -21.75 -31.56 5.99
N ARG A 669 -22.62 -30.68 5.48
CA ARG A 669 -23.07 -30.67 4.09
C ARG A 669 -21.96 -30.20 3.14
N SER A 670 -21.26 -29.11 3.45
CA SER A 670 -20.13 -28.62 2.65
C SER A 670 -19.01 -29.65 2.53
N LEU A 671 -18.65 -30.31 3.64
CA LEU A 671 -17.65 -31.39 3.63
C LEU A 671 -18.13 -32.60 2.82
N SER A 672 -19.41 -32.97 2.93
CA SER A 672 -19.98 -34.06 2.11
C SER A 672 -19.95 -33.74 0.61
N LEU A 673 -20.18 -32.47 0.23
CA LEU A 673 -20.10 -32.01 -1.15
C LEU A 673 -18.66 -32.04 -1.65
N LEU A 674 -17.71 -31.50 -0.88
CA LEU A 674 -16.28 -31.52 -1.21
C LEU A 674 -15.67 -32.93 -1.30
N SER A 675 -16.30 -33.93 -0.65
CA SER A 675 -15.91 -35.34 -0.75
C SER A 675 -16.54 -36.06 -1.96
N SER A 676 -17.54 -35.45 -2.61
CA SER A 676 -18.17 -36.01 -3.80
C SER A 676 -17.30 -35.74 -5.05
N LYS A 677 -17.28 -36.69 -5.99
CA LYS A 677 -16.38 -36.63 -7.16
C LYS A 677 -16.80 -35.61 -8.24
N SER A 678 -17.92 -34.92 -8.09
CA SER A 678 -18.53 -34.08 -9.13
C SER A 678 -19.13 -32.78 -8.58
N CYS A 679 -18.28 -31.91 -8.04
CA CYS A 679 -18.64 -30.57 -7.58
C CYS A 679 -17.96 -29.48 -8.42
N CYS A 680 -18.61 -28.33 -8.55
CA CYS A 680 -18.09 -27.14 -9.22
C CYS A 680 -18.54 -25.86 -8.48
N LEU A 681 -17.97 -24.72 -8.85
CA LEU A 681 -18.35 -23.41 -8.31
C LEU A 681 -19.25 -22.67 -9.29
N GLU A 682 -20.42 -22.24 -8.83
CA GLU A 682 -21.34 -21.39 -9.57
C GLU A 682 -21.24 -19.94 -9.07
N TYR A 683 -20.95 -19.03 -10.00
CA TYR A 683 -20.85 -17.60 -9.77
C TYR A 683 -22.10 -16.94 -10.32
N SER A 684 -22.79 -16.15 -9.49
CA SER A 684 -23.92 -15.32 -9.91
C SER A 684 -23.62 -13.88 -9.53
N LEU A 685 -23.64 -12.96 -10.49
CA LEU A 685 -23.28 -11.56 -10.26
C LEU A 685 -24.17 -10.59 -11.03
N THR A 686 -24.18 -9.34 -10.60
CA THR A 686 -24.90 -8.23 -11.23
C THR A 686 -23.98 -7.01 -11.33
N LEU A 687 -23.90 -6.40 -12.51
CA LEU A 687 -23.11 -5.19 -12.73
C LEU A 687 -23.91 -3.97 -12.26
N LEU A 688 -23.43 -3.27 -11.23
CA LEU A 688 -24.16 -2.16 -10.59
C LEU A 688 -23.77 -0.79 -11.15
N ARG A 689 -22.47 -0.55 -11.37
CA ARG A 689 -21.93 0.75 -11.81
C ARG A 689 -20.55 0.59 -12.45
N VAL A 690 -20.24 1.48 -13.39
CA VAL A 690 -18.90 1.68 -13.97
C VAL A 690 -18.45 3.12 -13.68
N ALA A 691 -17.25 3.30 -13.12
CA ALA A 691 -16.60 4.60 -12.98
C ALA A 691 -15.43 4.71 -13.97
N GLU A 692 -15.46 5.76 -14.79
CA GLU A 692 -14.49 6.00 -15.87
C GLU A 692 -13.11 6.44 -15.33
N PRO A 693 -12.01 6.15 -16.05
CA PRO A 693 -10.68 6.61 -15.68
C PRO A 693 -10.58 8.14 -15.74
N LEU A 694 -9.75 8.73 -14.85
CA LEU A 694 -9.53 10.17 -14.80
C LEU A 694 -8.94 10.71 -16.13
N GLU A 695 -9.56 11.77 -16.67
CA GLU A 695 -9.30 12.45 -17.95
C GLU A 695 -7.81 12.68 -18.29
N ASP A 696 -6.99 13.06 -17.30
CA ASP A 696 -5.54 13.28 -17.46
C ASP A 696 -4.80 12.06 -18.05
N ARG A 697 -5.28 10.84 -17.79
CA ARG A 697 -4.73 9.61 -18.36
C ARG A 697 -5.15 9.40 -19.82
N MET A 698 -6.36 9.80 -20.18
CA MET A 698 -6.90 9.67 -21.53
C MET A 698 -6.20 10.63 -22.49
N GLU A 699 -6.06 11.90 -22.10
CA GLU A 699 -5.38 12.91 -22.93
C GLU A 699 -3.90 12.55 -23.16
N GLN A 700 -3.19 12.05 -22.15
CA GLN A 700 -1.78 11.66 -22.26
C GLN A 700 -1.55 10.40 -23.11
N ALA A 701 -2.54 9.51 -23.18
CA ALA A 701 -2.44 8.28 -23.96
C ALA A 701 -2.77 8.49 -25.45
N LEU A 702 -3.69 9.40 -25.76
CA LEU A 702 -4.21 9.59 -27.13
C LEU A 702 -3.52 10.70 -27.91
N PHE A 703 -2.96 11.72 -27.23
CA PHE A 703 -2.35 12.88 -27.90
C PHE A 703 -0.89 13.07 -27.47
N SER A 704 0.00 13.18 -28.45
CA SER A 704 1.41 13.53 -28.25
C SER A 704 1.78 14.71 -29.16
N PRO A 705 1.99 15.92 -28.62
CA PRO A 705 1.92 16.31 -27.20
C PRO A 705 0.48 16.30 -26.62
N PRO A 706 0.30 16.33 -25.28
CA PRO A 706 -1.03 16.37 -24.66
C PRO A 706 -1.90 17.53 -25.16
N LEU A 707 -3.23 17.32 -25.21
CA LEU A 707 -4.17 18.25 -25.84
C LEU A 707 -4.15 19.64 -25.18
N SER A 708 -4.12 19.70 -23.84
CA SER A 708 -3.93 20.94 -23.07
C SER A 708 -2.70 21.75 -23.50
N LYS A 709 -1.59 21.09 -23.85
CA LYS A 709 -0.39 21.76 -24.35
C LYS A 709 -0.58 22.27 -25.78
N GLN A 710 -1.23 21.49 -26.65
CA GLN A 710 -1.54 21.91 -28.02
C GLN A 710 -2.41 23.18 -28.03
N ARG A 711 -3.40 23.29 -27.14
CA ARG A 711 -4.25 24.49 -26.99
C ARG A 711 -3.42 25.74 -26.65
N VAL A 712 -2.51 25.60 -25.68
CA VAL A 712 -1.60 26.68 -25.29
C VAL A 712 -0.68 27.07 -26.45
N GLU A 713 -0.09 26.10 -27.15
CA GLU A 713 0.78 26.36 -28.30
C GLU A 713 0.03 27.06 -29.45
N TYR A 714 -1.24 26.69 -29.69
CA TYR A 714 -2.12 27.35 -30.65
C TYR A 714 -2.34 28.82 -30.29
N ALA A 715 -2.73 29.11 -29.04
CA ALA A 715 -2.95 30.47 -28.57
C ALA A 715 -1.68 31.32 -28.62
N VAL A 716 -0.54 30.78 -28.17
CA VAL A 716 0.77 31.45 -28.22
C VAL A 716 1.13 31.85 -29.65
N LYS A 717 0.90 30.98 -30.64
CA LYS A 717 1.17 31.27 -32.04
C LYS A 717 0.36 32.49 -32.53
N HIS A 718 -0.95 32.49 -32.32
CA HIS A 718 -1.83 33.60 -32.73
C HIS A 718 -1.50 34.92 -32.02
N ILE A 719 -1.16 34.85 -30.73
CA ILE A 719 -0.76 36.03 -29.96
C ILE A 719 0.49 36.66 -30.58
N ARG A 720 1.50 35.85 -30.93
CA ARG A 720 2.75 36.35 -31.52
C ARG A 720 2.56 36.92 -32.93
N GLU A 721 1.67 36.34 -33.74
CA GLU A 721 1.38 36.81 -35.10
C GLU A 721 0.62 38.15 -35.11
N SER A 722 -0.07 38.51 -34.03
CA SER A 722 -0.94 39.69 -33.96
C SER A 722 -0.25 41.01 -33.58
N CYS A 723 1.03 40.98 -33.16
CA CYS A 723 1.79 42.15 -32.68
C CYS A 723 1.08 42.97 -31.57
N ALA A 724 0.25 42.31 -30.76
CA ALA A 724 -0.49 42.95 -29.68
C ALA A 724 0.41 43.48 -28.56
N THR A 725 -0.08 44.48 -27.83
CA THR A 725 0.59 45.09 -26.66
C THR A 725 -0.10 44.73 -25.35
N THR A 726 -1.40 44.41 -25.36
CA THR A 726 -2.17 44.10 -24.16
C THR A 726 -2.93 42.77 -24.30
N LEU A 727 -2.80 41.89 -23.30
CA LEU A 727 -3.45 40.58 -23.24
C LEU A 727 -4.24 40.42 -21.94
N VAL A 728 -5.47 39.92 -22.05
CA VAL A 728 -6.27 39.44 -20.92
C VAL A 728 -6.60 37.95 -21.11
N ASP A 729 -6.34 37.14 -20.09
CA ASP A 729 -6.62 35.71 -20.04
C ASP A 729 -7.78 35.45 -19.07
N PHE A 730 -8.96 35.20 -19.64
CA PHE A 730 -10.20 34.89 -18.94
C PHE A 730 -10.20 33.41 -18.54
N GLY A 731 -10.18 33.14 -17.24
CA GLY A 731 -10.01 31.78 -16.71
C GLY A 731 -8.57 31.30 -16.79
N CYS A 732 -7.62 32.13 -16.33
CA CYS A 732 -6.18 31.86 -16.49
C CYS A 732 -5.67 30.65 -15.68
N GLY A 733 -6.46 30.12 -14.75
CA GLY A 733 -6.14 28.96 -13.96
C GLY A 733 -4.82 29.11 -13.21
N SER A 734 -3.93 28.12 -13.34
CA SER A 734 -2.59 28.19 -12.74
C SER A 734 -1.59 28.99 -13.58
N GLY A 735 -2.03 29.67 -14.65
CA GLY A 735 -1.21 30.52 -15.49
C GLY A 735 -0.37 29.79 -16.54
N SER A 736 -0.81 28.63 -17.03
CA SER A 736 -0.06 27.82 -18.01
C SER A 736 0.18 28.54 -19.35
N LEU A 737 -0.83 29.26 -19.84
CA LEU A 737 -0.70 30.12 -21.03
C LEU A 737 0.29 31.25 -20.77
N LEU A 738 0.12 31.96 -19.64
CA LEU A 738 0.96 33.10 -19.29
C LEU A 738 2.43 32.69 -19.08
N ASP A 739 2.68 31.54 -18.44
CA ASP A 739 4.02 30.96 -18.31
C ASP A 739 4.62 30.63 -19.68
N SER A 740 3.84 30.00 -20.55
CA SER A 740 4.29 29.62 -21.89
C SER A 740 4.61 30.85 -22.74
N LEU A 741 3.81 31.91 -22.67
CA LEU A 741 4.05 33.18 -23.36
C LEU A 741 5.38 33.83 -22.94
N LEU A 742 5.71 33.80 -21.66
CA LEU A 742 6.96 34.37 -21.14
C LEU A 742 8.21 33.55 -21.51
N ASN A 743 8.05 32.33 -22.04
CA ASN A 743 9.16 31.54 -22.57
C ASN A 743 9.57 31.92 -24.00
N TYR A 744 8.78 32.77 -24.68
CA TYR A 744 9.06 33.23 -26.04
C TYR A 744 9.22 34.76 -26.08
N PRO A 745 10.00 35.31 -27.03
CA PRO A 745 9.98 36.75 -27.30
C PRO A 745 8.57 37.21 -27.69
N THR A 746 8.09 38.25 -27.01
CA THR A 746 6.73 38.78 -27.16
C THR A 746 6.71 40.31 -27.19
N THR A 747 5.79 40.89 -27.97
CA THR A 747 5.53 42.34 -28.04
C THR A 747 4.61 42.84 -26.93
N LEU A 748 4.07 41.94 -26.11
CA LEU A 748 3.16 42.28 -25.02
C LEU A 748 3.84 43.17 -23.98
N GLU A 749 3.20 44.28 -23.64
CA GLU A 749 3.59 45.21 -22.59
C GLU A 749 2.76 45.03 -21.31
N LYS A 750 1.48 44.65 -21.43
CA LYS A 750 0.58 44.42 -20.29
C LYS A 750 -0.11 43.07 -20.39
N ILE A 751 0.01 42.25 -19.35
CA ILE A 751 -0.62 40.93 -19.25
C ILE A 751 -1.56 40.90 -18.04
N VAL A 752 -2.78 40.42 -18.25
CA VAL A 752 -3.76 40.26 -17.18
C VAL A 752 -4.30 38.83 -17.17
N GLY A 753 -4.43 38.22 -15.99
CA GLY A 753 -5.15 36.98 -15.79
C GLY A 753 -6.29 37.14 -14.80
N ILE A 754 -7.42 36.49 -15.06
CA ILE A 754 -8.63 36.54 -14.23
C ILE A 754 -9.08 35.12 -13.95
N ASP A 755 -9.37 34.79 -12.70
CA ASP A 755 -9.93 33.49 -12.33
C ASP A 755 -10.69 33.60 -11.01
N ILE A 756 -11.69 32.73 -10.78
CA ILE A 756 -12.41 32.65 -9.50
C ILE A 756 -11.66 31.79 -8.46
N SER A 757 -10.71 30.97 -8.89
CA SER A 757 -9.94 30.05 -8.06
C SER A 757 -8.71 30.73 -7.48
N GLN A 758 -8.83 31.25 -6.26
CA GLN A 758 -7.71 31.79 -5.48
C GLN A 758 -6.52 30.82 -5.35
N LYS A 759 -6.79 29.51 -5.30
CA LYS A 759 -5.76 28.47 -5.25
C LYS A 759 -4.94 28.42 -6.55
N SER A 760 -5.61 28.56 -7.70
CA SER A 760 -4.97 28.58 -9.01
C SER A 760 -4.20 29.89 -9.22
N LEU A 761 -4.81 31.04 -8.91
CA LEU A 761 -4.15 32.36 -8.96
C LEU A 761 -2.88 32.43 -8.10
N SER A 762 -2.89 31.82 -6.92
CA SER A 762 -1.71 31.72 -6.06
C SER A 762 -0.54 30.99 -6.73
N ARG A 763 -0.82 29.96 -7.54
CA ARG A 763 0.22 29.25 -8.30
C ARG A 763 0.69 30.10 -9.48
N ALA A 764 -0.24 30.72 -10.21
CA ALA A 764 0.06 31.61 -11.32
C ALA A 764 1.01 32.74 -10.88
N ALA A 765 0.70 33.42 -9.77
CA ALA A 765 1.53 34.49 -9.22
C ALA A 765 2.98 34.05 -8.95
N LYS A 766 3.17 32.86 -8.37
CA LYS A 766 4.52 32.31 -8.09
C LYS A 766 5.31 32.03 -9.36
N ILE A 767 4.66 31.41 -10.35
CA ILE A 767 5.28 31.08 -11.64
C ILE A 767 5.67 32.37 -12.36
N LEU A 768 4.75 33.33 -12.46
CA LEU A 768 4.97 34.62 -13.11
C LEU A 768 6.06 35.42 -12.41
N HIS A 769 6.05 35.48 -11.07
CA HIS A 769 7.09 36.16 -10.32
C HIS A 769 8.47 35.58 -10.59
N SER A 770 8.62 34.25 -10.56
CA SER A 770 9.89 33.59 -10.87
C SER A 770 10.39 33.90 -12.29
N LYS A 771 9.49 33.95 -13.28
CA LYS A 771 9.84 34.23 -14.68
C LYS A 771 10.21 35.68 -14.93
N LEU A 772 9.42 36.60 -14.36
CA LEU A 772 9.61 38.04 -14.55
C LEU A 772 10.83 38.55 -13.78
N SER A 773 11.11 38.02 -12.58
CA SER A 773 12.29 38.41 -11.78
C SER A 773 13.61 37.94 -12.39
N ARG A 774 13.65 36.76 -13.04
CA ARG A 774 14.87 36.24 -13.70
C ARG A 774 15.33 37.07 -14.91
N ASN A 775 14.43 37.84 -15.52
CA ASN A 775 14.72 38.67 -16.69
C ASN A 775 15.26 40.07 -16.32
N THR A 776 15.46 40.35 -15.03
CA THR A 776 15.98 41.63 -14.52
C THR A 776 17.49 41.61 -14.23
N ASP A 777 18.10 40.43 -14.10
CA ASP A 777 19.53 40.25 -13.81
C ASP A 777 20.37 40.23 -15.11
N GLY A 778 20.73 41.41 -15.60
CA GLY A 778 21.98 41.67 -16.35
C GLY A 778 22.13 41.17 -17.80
N ASN A 779 21.33 40.23 -18.30
CA ASN A 779 21.29 39.86 -19.73
C ASN A 779 20.07 40.49 -20.41
N GLU A 780 20.20 40.88 -21.69
CA GLU A 780 19.19 41.62 -22.46
C GLU A 780 17.75 41.14 -22.18
N PRO A 781 16.78 42.05 -21.91
CA PRO A 781 15.44 41.65 -21.50
C PRO A 781 14.74 40.89 -22.64
N ILE A 782 14.51 39.59 -22.43
CA ILE A 782 13.84 38.69 -23.37
C ILE A 782 12.37 39.11 -23.62
N THR A 783 11.79 39.96 -22.75
CA THR A 783 10.36 40.30 -22.75
C THR A 783 10.09 41.81 -22.66
N CYS A 784 9.19 42.34 -23.50
CA CYS A 784 8.71 43.73 -23.47
C CYS A 784 7.70 44.04 -22.34
N VAL A 785 7.36 43.04 -21.52
CA VAL A 785 6.33 43.13 -20.47
C VAL A 785 6.73 44.16 -19.41
N LYS A 786 5.86 45.15 -19.19
CA LYS A 786 6.00 46.24 -18.22
C LYS A 786 5.10 46.04 -17.00
N SER A 787 3.95 45.41 -17.18
CA SER A 787 2.94 45.23 -16.13
C SER A 787 2.24 43.87 -16.26
N THR A 788 2.10 43.17 -15.14
CA THR A 788 1.36 41.90 -15.06
C THR A 788 0.43 41.93 -13.85
N ILE A 789 -0.85 41.65 -14.03
CA ILE A 789 -1.85 41.71 -12.95
C ILE A 789 -2.71 40.44 -12.93
N LEU A 790 -2.95 39.90 -11.73
CA LEU A 790 -3.88 38.81 -11.50
C LEU A 790 -5.08 39.27 -10.67
N TYR A 791 -6.27 38.98 -11.19
CA TYR A 791 -7.54 39.33 -10.60
C TYR A 791 -8.30 38.08 -10.11
N ASP A 792 -8.90 38.21 -8.93
CA ASP A 792 -9.94 37.29 -8.42
C ASP A 792 -11.31 37.88 -8.77
N GLY A 793 -12.06 37.15 -9.60
CA GLY A 793 -13.37 37.58 -10.07
C GLY A 793 -13.96 36.72 -11.18
N SER A 794 -15.27 36.82 -11.38
CA SER A 794 -15.97 36.12 -12.46
C SER A 794 -15.68 36.76 -13.81
N VAL A 795 -15.55 35.92 -14.85
CA VAL A 795 -15.39 36.37 -16.24
C VAL A 795 -16.68 36.93 -16.84
N THR A 796 -17.84 36.66 -16.22
CA THR A 796 -19.14 37.24 -16.58
C THR A 796 -19.35 38.64 -16.01
N ASP A 797 -18.57 39.04 -15.01
CA ASP A 797 -18.66 40.36 -14.39
C ASP A 797 -17.78 41.36 -15.15
N PHE A 798 -18.39 42.47 -15.59
CA PHE A 798 -17.66 43.53 -16.27
C PHE A 798 -16.82 44.35 -15.29
N ASP A 799 -15.53 44.52 -15.62
CA ASP A 799 -14.63 45.43 -14.93
C ASP A 799 -14.01 46.45 -15.92
N PRO A 800 -14.23 47.77 -15.72
CA PRO A 800 -13.73 48.80 -16.63
C PRO A 800 -12.22 48.77 -16.87
N ARG A 801 -11.43 48.23 -15.94
CA ARG A 801 -9.96 48.16 -16.04
C ARG A 801 -9.47 47.20 -17.13
N LEU A 802 -10.37 46.35 -17.64
CA LEU A 802 -10.10 45.33 -18.66
C LEU A 802 -10.67 45.70 -20.03
N CYS A 803 -11.29 46.87 -20.16
CA CYS A 803 -11.86 47.35 -21.41
C CYS A 803 -10.74 47.71 -22.42
N GLY A 804 -10.95 47.35 -23.69
CA GLY A 804 -10.11 47.80 -24.81
C GLY A 804 -8.77 47.08 -24.97
N PHE A 805 -8.62 45.88 -24.40
CA PHE A 805 -7.42 45.06 -24.59
C PHE A 805 -7.23 44.63 -26.06
N ASP A 806 -6.00 44.39 -26.50
CA ASP A 806 -5.74 43.95 -27.87
C ASP A 806 -6.17 42.50 -28.07
N ILE A 807 -5.83 41.62 -27.12
CA ILE A 807 -6.20 40.20 -27.16
C ILE A 807 -6.92 39.78 -25.88
N GLY A 808 -8.01 39.04 -26.04
CA GLY A 808 -8.58 38.19 -25.01
C GLY A 808 -8.36 36.71 -25.32
N THR A 809 -8.03 35.90 -24.32
CA THR A 809 -8.04 34.43 -24.40
C THR A 809 -9.02 33.85 -23.40
N CYS A 810 -9.73 32.79 -23.80
CA CYS A 810 -10.67 32.05 -22.97
C CYS A 810 -10.58 30.58 -23.39
N LEU A 811 -9.66 29.83 -22.78
CA LEU A 811 -9.30 28.47 -23.22
C LEU A 811 -9.91 27.42 -22.28
N GLU A 812 -10.90 26.68 -22.76
CA GLU A 812 -11.61 25.63 -21.99
C GLU A 812 -12.20 26.18 -20.68
N VAL A 813 -13.06 27.19 -20.78
CA VAL A 813 -13.66 27.89 -19.62
C VAL A 813 -15.17 27.97 -19.73
N ILE A 814 -15.70 28.21 -20.93
CA ILE A 814 -17.14 28.42 -21.14
C ILE A 814 -17.97 27.18 -20.81
N GLU A 815 -17.41 25.98 -20.92
CA GLU A 815 -18.06 24.72 -20.57
C GLU A 815 -18.16 24.46 -19.05
N HIS A 816 -17.41 25.20 -18.24
CA HIS A 816 -17.44 25.09 -16.76
C HIS A 816 -18.51 25.99 -16.12
N MET A 817 -19.23 26.76 -16.92
CA MET A 817 -20.37 27.58 -16.48
C MET A 817 -21.66 27.09 -17.15
N GLU A 818 -22.81 27.43 -16.57
CA GLU A 818 -24.11 27.11 -17.18
C GLU A 818 -24.21 27.73 -18.58
N GLU A 819 -24.96 27.11 -19.49
CA GLU A 819 -24.98 27.52 -20.90
C GLU A 819 -25.40 28.98 -21.08
N ASP A 820 -26.38 29.47 -20.30
CA ASP A 820 -26.81 30.87 -20.28
C ASP A 820 -25.70 31.83 -19.83
N GLN A 821 -24.81 31.39 -18.93
CA GLN A 821 -23.66 32.16 -18.50
C GLN A 821 -22.57 32.21 -19.58
N ALA A 822 -22.42 31.16 -20.40
CA ALA A 822 -21.53 31.20 -21.56
C ALA A 822 -22.01 32.20 -22.62
N PHE A 823 -23.33 32.28 -22.85
CA PHE A 823 -23.93 33.35 -23.67
C PHE A 823 -23.70 34.74 -23.06
N LEU A 824 -23.90 34.89 -21.75
CA LEU A 824 -23.63 36.14 -21.04
C LEU A 824 -22.17 36.56 -21.15
N PHE A 825 -21.22 35.63 -20.96
CA PHE A 825 -19.80 35.87 -21.16
C PHE A 825 -19.52 36.38 -22.58
N GLY A 826 -20.05 35.70 -23.60
CA GLY A 826 -19.92 36.11 -25.00
C GLY A 826 -20.41 37.54 -25.25
N ASP A 827 -21.59 37.87 -24.71
CA ASP A 827 -22.16 39.21 -24.80
C ASP A 827 -21.27 40.24 -24.09
N VAL A 828 -20.86 39.98 -22.85
CA VAL A 828 -20.03 40.90 -22.05
C VAL A 828 -18.65 41.11 -22.70
N VAL A 829 -18.01 40.06 -23.22
CA VAL A 829 -16.67 40.15 -23.78
C VAL A 829 -16.61 40.93 -25.08
N LEU A 830 -17.53 40.71 -26.01
CA LEU A 830 -17.51 41.45 -27.28
C LEU A 830 -18.13 42.85 -27.16
N ARG A 831 -19.14 43.03 -26.31
CA ARG A 831 -19.83 44.32 -26.13
C ARG A 831 -19.13 45.28 -25.18
N SER A 832 -18.58 44.77 -24.08
CA SER A 832 -18.11 45.61 -22.97
C SER A 832 -16.60 45.59 -22.84
N PHE A 833 -15.97 44.40 -22.87
CA PHE A 833 -14.50 44.32 -22.87
C PHE A 833 -13.89 44.70 -24.23
N CYS A 834 -14.61 44.45 -25.33
CA CYS A 834 -14.28 44.86 -26.70
C CYS A 834 -12.83 44.59 -27.12
N PRO A 835 -12.31 43.35 -27.04
CA PRO A 835 -10.95 43.07 -27.47
C PRO A 835 -10.81 43.20 -29.01
N LYS A 836 -9.60 43.51 -29.53
CA LYS A 836 -9.39 43.48 -31.00
C LYS A 836 -9.44 42.05 -31.54
N ILE A 837 -8.88 41.10 -30.78
CA ILE A 837 -8.87 39.68 -31.07
C ILE A 837 -9.37 38.92 -29.84
N LEU A 838 -10.28 37.97 -30.00
CA LEU A 838 -10.67 37.03 -28.93
C LEU A 838 -10.45 35.60 -29.40
N ILE A 839 -9.77 34.79 -28.61
CA ILE A 839 -9.57 33.35 -28.87
C ILE A 839 -10.36 32.57 -27.83
N VAL A 840 -11.35 31.80 -28.27
CA VAL A 840 -12.17 30.94 -27.41
C VAL A 840 -11.94 29.49 -27.79
N SER A 841 -11.69 28.61 -26.81
CA SER A 841 -11.70 27.16 -27.03
C SER A 841 -12.72 26.44 -26.16
N THR A 842 -13.22 25.33 -26.66
CA THR A 842 -14.13 24.42 -25.96
C THR A 842 -14.02 23.00 -26.54
N PRO A 843 -14.32 21.94 -25.77
CA PRO A 843 -14.34 20.57 -26.28
C PRO A 843 -15.26 20.38 -27.49
N ASN A 844 -14.86 19.50 -28.43
CA ASN A 844 -15.76 19.02 -29.48
C ASN A 844 -16.55 17.80 -29.00
N TYR A 845 -17.85 17.95 -28.77
CA TYR A 845 -18.72 16.84 -28.34
C TYR A 845 -18.69 15.66 -29.32
N GLU A 846 -18.60 15.93 -30.63
CA GLU A 846 -18.58 14.89 -31.67
C GLU A 846 -17.32 14.01 -31.59
N TYR A 847 -16.22 14.56 -31.09
CA TYR A 847 -14.96 13.85 -30.93
C TYR A 847 -14.97 12.89 -29.73
N ASN A 848 -15.89 13.07 -28.78
CA ASN A 848 -15.99 12.20 -27.59
C ASN A 848 -16.25 10.75 -27.95
N VAL A 849 -16.95 10.50 -29.06
CA VAL A 849 -17.19 9.15 -29.58
C VAL A 849 -15.86 8.46 -29.88
N ILE A 850 -14.85 9.17 -30.39
CA ILE A 850 -13.51 8.60 -30.65
C ILE A 850 -12.75 8.40 -29.36
N LEU A 851 -12.80 9.34 -28.43
CA LEU A 851 -12.15 9.18 -27.12
C LEU A 851 -12.72 7.98 -26.36
N GLN A 852 -14.01 7.71 -26.52
CA GLN A 852 -14.70 6.56 -25.93
C GLN A 852 -14.47 5.27 -26.73
N LYS A 853 -14.40 5.33 -28.07
CA LYS A 853 -14.12 4.16 -28.95
C LYS A 853 -12.65 3.73 -28.94
N ALA A 854 -11.70 4.63 -28.75
CA ALA A 854 -10.29 4.28 -28.56
C ALA A 854 -10.06 3.49 -27.26
N ASN A 855 -11.04 3.46 -26.35
CA ASN A 855 -11.09 2.54 -25.21
C ASN A 855 -11.63 1.14 -25.58
N LEU A 856 -12.26 0.98 -26.76
CA LEU A 856 -12.90 -0.26 -27.25
C LEU A 856 -12.07 -1.04 -28.27
N SER A 857 -10.87 -0.57 -28.67
CA SER A 857 -10.07 -1.21 -29.71
C SER A 857 -9.33 -2.47 -29.22
N SER A 858 -10.11 -3.49 -28.87
CA SER A 858 -9.73 -4.90 -29.00
C SER A 858 -10.99 -5.75 -29.24
N GLN A 859 -11.76 -5.46 -30.30
CA GLN A 859 -12.60 -6.46 -30.96
C GLN A 859 -13.04 -5.97 -32.35
N GLU A 860 -13.00 -6.88 -33.32
CA GLU A 860 -13.41 -6.68 -34.71
C GLU A 860 -14.92 -6.42 -34.78
N GLU A 861 -15.34 -5.34 -35.44
CA GLU A 861 -16.75 -4.93 -35.54
C GLU A 861 -17.55 -5.82 -36.52
N ASP A 862 -18.71 -6.32 -36.08
CA ASP A 862 -19.75 -6.96 -36.90
C ASP A 862 -20.73 -5.87 -37.42
N PRO A 863 -21.14 -5.83 -38.71
CA PRO A 863 -21.71 -4.63 -39.32
C PRO A 863 -23.21 -4.31 -39.04
N ASP A 864 -23.91 -5.05 -38.18
CA ASP A 864 -25.39 -5.05 -38.20
C ASP A 864 -26.12 -4.21 -37.13
N GLU A 865 -25.44 -3.53 -36.19
CA GLU A 865 -26.10 -2.66 -35.20
C GLU A 865 -25.89 -1.16 -35.46
N LYS A 866 -26.52 -0.67 -36.52
CA LYS A 866 -26.65 0.77 -36.81
C LYS A 866 -28.05 1.31 -36.54
N THR A 867 -28.68 1.01 -35.41
CA THR A 867 -29.87 1.79 -35.01
C THR A 867 -30.06 1.76 -33.49
N HIS A 868 -29.49 2.72 -32.76
CA HIS A 868 -30.16 3.50 -31.71
C HIS A 868 -29.14 4.48 -31.09
N SER A 869 -29.50 5.76 -31.05
CA SER A 869 -28.64 6.88 -30.68
C SER A 869 -28.21 6.80 -29.21
N GLN A 870 -26.96 6.39 -29.00
CA GLN A 870 -26.31 6.35 -27.70
C GLN A 870 -25.74 7.76 -27.42
N SER A 871 -26.36 8.51 -26.52
CA SER A 871 -25.88 9.85 -26.14
C SER A 871 -24.50 9.75 -25.50
N CYS A 872 -23.50 10.37 -26.11
CA CYS A 872 -22.12 10.39 -25.62
C CYS A 872 -22.01 11.21 -24.32
N LYS A 873 -21.28 10.74 -23.30
CA LYS A 873 -21.05 11.51 -22.06
C LYS A 873 -20.04 12.65 -22.29
N PHE A 874 -20.11 13.68 -21.44
CA PHE A 874 -19.11 14.76 -21.38
C PHE A 874 -17.75 14.23 -20.91
N ARG A 875 -16.66 14.87 -21.35
CA ARG A 875 -15.25 14.51 -21.05
C ARG A 875 -14.90 14.70 -19.58
N ASN A 876 -15.49 15.69 -18.93
CA ASN A 876 -15.25 16.02 -17.53
C ASN A 876 -16.56 16.12 -16.76
N HIS A 877 -16.57 15.68 -15.51
CA HIS A 877 -17.72 15.77 -14.61
C HIS A 877 -18.06 17.19 -14.18
N ASP A 878 -17.12 18.13 -14.29
CA ASP A 878 -17.33 19.54 -13.96
C ASP A 878 -17.92 20.34 -15.14
N HIS A 879 -17.93 19.78 -16.36
CA HIS A 879 -18.56 20.42 -17.52
C HIS A 879 -20.08 20.48 -17.36
N LYS A 880 -20.67 21.64 -17.64
CA LYS A 880 -22.12 21.87 -17.67
C LYS A 880 -22.74 21.53 -19.02
N PHE A 881 -21.97 21.72 -20.08
CA PHE A 881 -22.34 21.39 -21.45
C PHE A 881 -21.08 21.08 -22.28
N GLU A 882 -21.27 20.42 -23.42
CA GLU A 882 -20.24 20.32 -24.46
C GLU A 882 -20.91 20.47 -25.81
N TRP A 883 -20.42 21.39 -26.63
CA TRP A 883 -21.03 21.72 -27.91
C TRP A 883 -20.47 20.87 -29.06
N THR A 884 -21.34 20.55 -30.01
CA THR A 884 -20.96 20.04 -31.34
C THR A 884 -20.29 21.15 -32.16
N ARG A 885 -19.72 20.79 -33.32
CA ARG A 885 -19.17 21.78 -34.27
C ARG A 885 -20.23 22.75 -34.73
N GLU A 886 -21.42 22.25 -35.00
CA GLU A 886 -22.54 23.08 -35.42
C GLU A 886 -23.02 24.04 -34.32
N GLN A 887 -23.15 23.56 -33.09
CA GLN A 887 -23.59 24.38 -31.95
C GLN A 887 -22.59 25.50 -31.65
N PHE A 888 -21.31 25.16 -31.56
CA PHE A 888 -20.25 26.15 -31.30
C PHE A 888 -20.13 27.16 -32.45
N ASN A 889 -20.17 26.69 -33.71
CA ASN A 889 -20.09 27.58 -34.87
C ASN A 889 -21.29 28.54 -34.94
N ARG A 890 -22.51 28.06 -34.63
CA ARG A 890 -23.72 28.90 -34.58
C ARG A 890 -23.59 29.97 -33.51
N TRP A 891 -23.28 29.56 -32.27
CA TRP A 891 -23.08 30.48 -31.15
C TRP A 891 -22.07 31.58 -31.49
N ALA A 892 -20.89 31.19 -32.01
CA ALA A 892 -19.83 32.13 -32.33
C ALA A 892 -20.18 33.04 -33.53
N THR A 893 -20.85 32.51 -34.56
CA THR A 893 -21.24 33.31 -35.74
C THR A 893 -22.32 34.33 -35.39
N ASP A 894 -23.33 33.93 -34.62
CA ASP A 894 -24.40 34.82 -34.17
C ASP A 894 -23.83 35.94 -33.29
N LEU A 895 -22.91 35.60 -32.39
CA LEU A 895 -22.22 36.56 -31.52
C LEU A 895 -21.34 37.53 -32.33
N ALA A 896 -20.60 37.04 -33.33
CA ALA A 896 -19.76 37.85 -34.18
C ALA A 896 -20.58 38.84 -35.03
N ALA A 897 -21.69 38.38 -35.60
CA ALA A 897 -22.62 39.22 -36.37
C ALA A 897 -23.27 40.31 -35.49
N LYS A 898 -23.63 39.98 -34.24
CA LYS A 898 -24.27 40.90 -33.30
C LYS A 898 -23.37 42.08 -32.91
N TYR A 899 -22.05 41.87 -32.82
CA TYR A 899 -21.09 42.86 -32.31
C TYR A 899 -20.04 43.34 -33.31
N ASN A 900 -20.24 43.08 -34.60
CA ASN A 900 -19.36 43.50 -35.69
C ASN A 900 -17.92 42.94 -35.62
N TYR A 901 -17.84 41.62 -35.37
CA TYR A 901 -16.62 40.84 -35.46
C TYR A 901 -16.70 39.88 -36.65
N SER A 902 -15.55 39.52 -37.23
CA SER A 902 -15.42 38.31 -38.05
C SER A 902 -14.99 37.16 -37.16
N VAL A 903 -15.41 35.93 -37.45
CA VAL A 903 -14.99 34.73 -36.74
C VAL A 903 -14.34 33.72 -37.69
N GLU A 904 -13.23 33.14 -37.26
CA GLU A 904 -12.51 32.05 -37.94
C GLU A 904 -12.51 30.80 -37.04
N PHE A 905 -12.84 29.64 -37.61
CA PHE A 905 -12.93 28.37 -36.90
C PHE A 905 -11.74 27.46 -37.19
N SER A 906 -11.25 26.80 -36.15
CA SER A 906 -10.12 25.87 -36.21
C SER A 906 -10.12 24.97 -34.96
N GLY A 907 -9.02 24.27 -34.67
CA GLY A 907 -8.91 23.49 -33.44
C GLY A 907 -7.57 22.76 -33.31
N VAL A 908 -7.48 21.90 -32.30
CA VAL A 908 -6.31 21.05 -32.01
C VAL A 908 -6.71 19.60 -31.70
N GLY A 909 -5.76 18.67 -31.69
CA GLY A 909 -6.02 17.24 -31.46
C GLY A 909 -6.66 16.50 -32.63
N GLY A 910 -6.45 16.95 -33.86
CA GLY A 910 -7.04 16.34 -35.06
C GLY A 910 -6.79 17.18 -36.31
N SER A 911 -7.60 16.96 -37.34
CA SER A 911 -7.64 17.78 -38.57
C SER A 911 -9.07 18.16 -38.88
N GLY A 912 -9.30 19.38 -39.40
CA GLY A 912 -10.63 19.85 -39.76
C GLY A 912 -11.25 19.11 -40.96
N ASP A 913 -10.41 18.52 -41.82
CA ASP A 913 -10.84 17.85 -43.06
C ASP A 913 -11.18 16.37 -42.86
N ILE A 914 -10.95 15.83 -41.65
CA ILE A 914 -11.15 14.42 -41.32
C ILE A 914 -12.23 14.33 -40.26
N GLU A 915 -13.28 13.57 -40.49
CA GLU A 915 -14.33 13.33 -39.50
C GLU A 915 -13.73 12.67 -38.24
N PRO A 916 -14.02 13.16 -37.03
CA PRO A 916 -15.06 14.12 -36.60
C PRO A 916 -14.57 15.57 -36.42
N GLY A 917 -13.42 15.91 -37.01
CA GLY A 917 -12.78 17.21 -36.91
C GLY A 917 -11.73 17.28 -35.80
N PHE A 918 -11.57 18.46 -35.20
CA PHE A 918 -10.65 18.68 -34.09
C PHE A 918 -11.22 18.18 -32.75
N ALA A 919 -10.33 17.77 -31.84
CA ALA A 919 -10.72 17.33 -30.50
C ALA A 919 -11.11 18.52 -29.61
N SER A 920 -10.36 19.62 -29.64
CA SER A 920 -10.79 20.90 -29.07
C SER A 920 -11.04 21.89 -30.20
N GLN A 921 -12.20 22.53 -30.18
CA GLN A 921 -12.64 23.51 -31.15
C GLN A 921 -12.16 24.89 -30.72
N ILE A 922 -11.80 25.75 -31.67
CA ILE A 922 -11.30 27.09 -31.40
C ILE A 922 -11.95 28.09 -32.36
N ALA A 923 -12.52 29.15 -31.81
CA ALA A 923 -13.04 30.31 -32.56
C ALA A 923 -12.15 31.53 -32.30
N VAL A 924 -11.69 32.17 -33.38
CA VAL A 924 -10.90 33.41 -33.34
C VAL A 924 -11.75 34.55 -33.87
N PHE A 925 -12.17 35.44 -32.97
CA PHE A 925 -12.91 36.65 -33.32
C PHE A 925 -11.93 37.78 -33.62
N ARG A 926 -12.17 38.54 -34.69
CA ARG A 926 -11.41 39.75 -35.05
C ARG A 926 -12.37 40.90 -35.28
N ARG A 927 -12.12 42.02 -34.62
CA ARG A 927 -13.00 43.19 -34.70
C ARG A 927 -12.92 43.84 -36.09
N MET A 928 -14.05 44.08 -36.73
CA MET A 928 -14.09 44.58 -38.13
C MET A 928 -13.99 46.11 -38.24
N SER A 929 -14.45 46.84 -37.22
CA SER A 929 -14.34 48.30 -37.16
C SER A 929 -13.81 48.76 -35.79
N PRO A 930 -13.05 49.86 -35.72
CA PRO A 930 -12.77 50.50 -34.44
C PRO A 930 -14.09 50.95 -33.76
N PRO A 931 -14.16 50.91 -32.43
CA PRO A 931 -15.34 51.39 -31.70
C PRO A 931 -15.52 52.89 -31.90
N ASP A 932 -16.77 53.38 -31.89
CA ASP A 932 -17.05 54.81 -31.86
C ASP A 932 -16.47 55.42 -30.57
N GLU A 933 -15.69 56.49 -30.68
CA GLU A 933 -14.95 57.10 -29.55
C GLU A 933 -15.87 57.55 -28.40
N ASP A 934 -17.17 57.77 -28.67
CA ASP A 934 -18.19 58.16 -27.67
C ASP A 934 -18.67 56.99 -26.77
N GLU A 935 -18.47 55.72 -27.13
CA GLU A 935 -18.90 54.59 -26.28
C GLU A 935 -17.90 54.26 -25.16
N HIS A 936 -16.61 54.49 -25.37
CA HIS A 936 -15.55 54.22 -24.39
C HIS A 936 -15.65 55.11 -23.14
N LEU A 937 -16.24 56.30 -23.26
CA LEU A 937 -16.41 57.27 -22.18
C LEU A 937 -17.57 56.95 -21.22
N LYS A 938 -18.47 56.00 -21.55
CA LYS A 938 -19.65 55.67 -20.73
C LYS A 938 -19.36 54.81 -19.49
N TYR A 939 -18.24 54.10 -19.47
CA TYR A 939 -17.96 53.07 -18.45
C TYR A 939 -16.95 53.49 -17.37
N THR A 940 -16.46 54.73 -17.42
CA THR A 940 -15.43 55.25 -16.50
C THR A 940 -15.91 55.41 -15.06
N ASP A 941 -17.22 55.44 -14.82
CA ASP A 941 -17.86 55.61 -13.49
C ASP A 941 -18.44 54.29 -12.92
N SER A 942 -18.10 53.14 -13.50
CA SER A 942 -18.62 51.82 -13.08
C SER A 942 -17.79 51.19 -11.96
N ALA A 943 -18.46 50.39 -11.11
CA ALA A 943 -17.81 49.72 -9.98
C ALA A 943 -16.73 48.70 -10.43
N HIS A 944 -15.64 48.63 -9.66
CA HIS A 944 -14.60 47.60 -9.83
C HIS A 944 -15.06 46.30 -9.15
N HIS A 945 -15.41 45.29 -9.95
CA HIS A 945 -15.91 44.01 -9.45
C HIS A 945 -14.77 43.04 -9.12
N HIS A 946 -13.60 43.18 -9.76
CA HIS A 946 -12.50 42.24 -9.57
C HIS A 946 -11.53 42.68 -8.47
N LYS A 947 -11.03 41.75 -7.68
CA LYS A 947 -10.03 42.02 -6.64
C LYS A 947 -8.63 41.75 -7.16
N VAL A 948 -7.72 42.72 -7.06
CA VAL A 948 -6.29 42.48 -7.37
C VAL A 948 -5.71 41.52 -6.33
N ILE A 949 -5.22 40.38 -6.79
CA ILE A 949 -4.58 39.36 -5.95
C ILE A 949 -3.06 39.49 -6.00
N TRP A 950 -2.51 39.82 -7.18
CA TRP A 950 -1.09 39.99 -7.37
C TRP A 950 -0.85 40.98 -8.51
N GLU A 951 0.15 41.84 -8.33
CA GLU A 951 0.55 42.83 -9.33
C GLU A 951 2.07 42.89 -9.39
N TRP A 952 2.59 42.96 -10.61
CA TRP A 952 4.00 43.17 -10.89
C TRP A 952 4.14 44.32 -11.88
N ASN A 953 4.96 45.30 -11.53
CA ASN A 953 5.29 46.43 -12.40
C ASN A 953 6.82 46.56 -12.50
N ARG A 954 7.34 46.71 -13.72
CA ARG A 954 8.79 46.75 -13.97
C ARG A 954 9.50 47.90 -13.22
N SER A 955 8.85 49.06 -13.12
CA SER A 955 9.40 50.27 -12.47
C SER A 955 9.61 50.10 -10.96
N THR A 956 8.80 49.29 -10.29
CA THR A 956 8.90 49.01 -8.84
C THR A 956 9.97 47.98 -8.48
N TYR A 957 10.50 47.23 -9.45
CA TYR A 957 11.50 46.17 -9.23
C TYR A 957 12.88 46.50 -9.83
N SER A 958 13.00 47.59 -10.59
CA SER A 958 14.27 48.07 -11.17
C SER A 958 15.00 49.13 -10.33
N SER A 959 14.51 49.41 -9.12
CA SER A 959 15.02 50.43 -8.19
C SER A 959 15.75 49.85 -7.00
#